data_AF-A0A832NM80-F1
#
_entry.id   AF-A0A832NM80-F1
#
_cell.length_a   1.000
_cell.length_b   1.000
_cell.length_c   1.000
_cell.angle_alpha   90.00
_cell.angle_beta   90.00
_cell.angle_gamma   90.00
#
_symmetry.space_group_name_H-M   'P 1'
#
loop_
_entity.id
_entity.type
_entity.pdbx_description
1 polymer ?
#
loop_
_entity_poly.entity_id
_entity_poly.type
_entity_poly.pdbx_seq_one_letter_code
_entity_poly.pdbx_strand_id
1 'polypeptide(L)'
;MFKRVAALCLCAAGALVFTGPSILQSELMAQEQATNGLVSAGAVVENGRITGFFLEEAGRRIAEVKFGSLGNIVASEVKREGNKLLFTGLKASPTPELGPGSYVSVELLSGDRFPRIRFRMEIQKFEKNKWEDALDRCPFHFLACSIPGAEIFHQRGWPLGTPVIDPYIILTDPGAGRTIGSNFNKNWSYDPPIGAYPVPVAGLWNTREKKYVAYLFQEARSTDNSEKFISTAYCWQIKDAREFFCLASKYADGYMDINYPRDGDVLESHFRLIYNLNLPSDQDPNEFVLNYIHRTYSDFLPSVPEINDMNWLPGNMRLKTPGRPGFGRLYSVAKNDPFMLDGTIFPSGVSYIDPGIEFAYSTGKNTATINYLKKDLEYLMEHAVKWKEDGDECVFWQLPISGDWKPQFGKGVPTMRNVWGVQEARAFLETYRVEKDPKYLPYIDGTVRWLRHMLYTRNCYPDVTAAMFAWSGGPIVSFLLRYYYTFRDASDPQHRTLAELAFNLARTYAYRYLPIWTTDNDKMDNLDSAFFCEPNAGVPWCGAACSNEVWVNAYMLAIAYVATGDPLFGYYLRGMLERWHHLYKDIEKPKPRAYQSQDLTERFGLFDGAPQQKGTRANYGGLWGGFEVLSYPLGNSKMRVLCGEKAAIAFDQGGIETNFRDYRYYGKGNFSFTLTSTGSDTFSISVTIPFFRLDGKQVYLIRKGQKTVLAEGTDYKVYKFSPDSMFIGNLVDGDIIAVGEWNPQIEPLSCSVGKTHKVEKSQIIERDGFRAVNIAKFCNTKIDEDWEDSKSKAGFVPGIRFLWGVPFYLVPGTDNKGNVAVRDSTVKVNLPCQRLFFLISDPGEKAGLSLTYADGTEDEIPVKNAIYAITGWPPCFKWHIDMLTVQTKGKILKEVGARDINLYAFSGTEKSDKEIAEILALLEAETRRQEQEAKFIAKLKEIAGYFHKFSKRIAVIPVPSFSIEQTQVGLLLRRAGVLSDIVILKPQQLLEESFNARRYPVVLYLGGEQYYQTVKQEGDADQAIIDYLKSGGMLVVIPCLNQPFPFYYNESGKVVVSSPKFGLTISGSGALDRQDTLKYSRITGWEKPPAGMKLTFRVNPKQEIIKDLPETFPWMEDADQRWRPMIGSVPPPGTYIPVVSLYDNAGNCYGEAIAYMEYKTDPVPGGKIIYAWPSLANHEKYASIIIPALLEFALKNINLEK
;
A
#
# COMPACT_ATOMS: atom_id res chain seq x y z
N MET A 1 -63.91 -47.15 11.41
CA MET A 1 -63.81 -48.32 10.51
C MET A 1 -62.33 -48.72 10.47
N PHE A 2 -61.85 -49.95 10.74
CA PHE A 2 -62.16 -51.27 10.14
C PHE A 2 -61.94 -51.26 8.60
N LYS A 3 -61.17 -52.13 7.93
CA LYS A 3 -60.43 -53.41 8.18
C LYS A 3 -59.10 -53.35 7.35
N ARG A 4 -58.12 -54.27 7.22
CA ARG A 4 -57.68 -55.65 7.65
C ARG A 4 -56.18 -55.76 7.20
N VAL A 5 -55.30 -56.77 7.36
CA VAL A 5 -55.04 -58.04 8.12
C VAL A 5 -53.49 -58.22 7.96
N ALA A 6 -52.62 -58.65 8.88
CA ALA A 6 -52.56 -59.63 9.97
C ALA A 6 -52.19 -61.09 9.56
N ALA A 7 -50.92 -61.45 9.78
CA ALA A 7 -50.36 -62.81 9.94
C ALA A 7 -49.01 -62.65 10.69
N LEU A 8 -48.85 -63.13 11.93
CA LEU A 8 -48.36 -64.47 12.33
C LEU A 8 -46.91 -64.75 11.84
N CYS A 9 -45.90 -64.81 12.73
CA CYS A 9 -45.55 -65.91 13.66
C CYS A 9 -44.74 -67.04 12.99
N LEU A 10 -43.73 -67.66 13.61
CA LEU A 10 -42.97 -67.37 14.83
C LEU A 10 -41.70 -68.26 14.81
N CYS A 11 -40.52 -67.76 15.20
CA CYS A 11 -39.35 -68.62 15.44
C CYS A 11 -38.42 -67.97 16.47
N ALA A 12 -37.81 -68.76 17.36
CA ALA A 12 -37.04 -68.26 18.50
C ALA A 12 -35.63 -68.87 18.56
N ALA A 13 -34.62 -68.01 18.63
CA ALA A 13 -33.26 -68.32 19.09
C ALA A 13 -32.68 -67.03 19.69
N GLY A 14 -32.05 -67.12 20.87
CA GLY A 14 -31.61 -65.94 21.62
C GLY A 14 -30.17 -65.54 21.33
N ALA A 15 -29.91 -64.23 21.41
CA ALA A 15 -28.58 -63.67 21.64
C ALA A 15 -28.73 -62.41 22.51
N LEU A 16 -27.85 -62.20 23.49
CA LEU A 16 -27.72 -60.91 24.15
C LEU A 16 -27.13 -59.91 23.15
N VAL A 17 -27.82 -58.80 22.91
CA VAL A 17 -27.24 -57.63 22.24
C VAL A 17 -27.17 -56.51 23.26
N PHE A 18 -25.96 -56.00 23.49
CA PHE A 18 -25.70 -54.91 24.43
C PHE A 18 -26.46 -53.65 24.01
N THR A 19 -27.03 -52.94 24.99
CA THR A 19 -27.42 -51.54 24.83
C THR A 19 -26.17 -50.71 24.54
N GLY A 20 -26.02 -50.25 23.29
CA GLY A 20 -24.80 -49.58 22.82
C GLY A 20 -24.58 -48.18 23.42
N PRO A 21 -23.35 -47.63 23.40
CA PRO A 21 -23.00 -46.41 24.15
C PRO A 21 -23.56 -45.08 23.62
N SER A 22 -24.27 -45.08 22.49
CA SER A 22 -24.53 -43.87 21.69
C SER A 22 -25.37 -42.81 22.39
N ILE A 23 -26.37 -43.21 23.20
CA ILE A 23 -27.28 -42.27 23.87
C ILE A 23 -26.57 -41.53 25.02
N LEU A 24 -25.73 -42.24 25.78
CA LEU A 24 -24.91 -41.64 26.84
C LEU A 24 -23.86 -40.67 26.29
N GLN A 25 -23.28 -40.95 25.11
CA GLN A 25 -22.36 -40.00 24.47
C GLN A 25 -23.05 -38.69 24.04
N SER A 26 -24.30 -38.73 23.57
CA SER A 26 -25.04 -37.50 23.24
C SER A 26 -25.38 -36.65 24.47
N GLU A 27 -25.65 -37.26 25.62
CA GLU A 27 -25.98 -36.52 26.85
C GLU A 27 -24.73 -35.96 27.56
N LEU A 28 -23.58 -36.66 27.54
CA LEU A 28 -22.33 -36.09 28.04
C LEU A 28 -21.84 -34.90 27.18
N MET A 29 -21.91 -35.00 25.86
CA MET A 29 -21.45 -33.94 24.95
C MET A 29 -22.25 -32.63 25.07
N ALA A 30 -23.45 -32.66 25.66
CA ALA A 30 -24.26 -31.47 25.92
C ALA A 30 -23.68 -30.57 27.04
N GLN A 31 -22.74 -31.06 27.85
CA GLN A 31 -22.19 -30.30 28.99
C GLN A 31 -21.16 -29.22 28.58
N GLU A 32 -20.57 -29.31 27.38
CA GLU A 32 -19.44 -28.49 26.94
C GLU A 32 -19.82 -27.36 25.97
N GLN A 33 -20.95 -26.71 26.22
CA GLN A 33 -21.24 -25.39 25.65
C GLN A 33 -20.79 -24.28 26.61
N ALA A 34 -20.15 -23.24 26.07
CA ALA A 34 -19.96 -21.97 26.76
C ALA A 34 -21.07 -20.99 26.37
N THR A 35 -21.45 -20.08 27.26
CA THR A 35 -22.32 -18.93 26.93
C THR A 35 -21.95 -17.72 27.78
N ASN A 36 -22.16 -16.51 27.23
CA ASN A 36 -22.08 -15.25 27.96
C ASN A 36 -23.45 -14.54 28.10
N GLY A 37 -24.54 -15.23 27.78
CA GLY A 37 -25.91 -14.68 27.78
C GLY A 37 -26.32 -13.93 26.51
N LEU A 38 -25.39 -13.62 25.61
CA LEU A 38 -25.67 -13.06 24.27
C LEU A 38 -25.52 -14.14 23.19
N VAL A 39 -24.43 -14.90 23.27
CA VAL A 39 -24.11 -16.01 22.36
C VAL A 39 -23.77 -17.28 23.12
N SER A 40 -23.85 -18.42 22.44
CA SER A 40 -23.27 -19.68 22.88
C SER A 40 -22.30 -20.24 21.84
N ALA A 41 -21.32 -21.01 22.32
CA ALA A 41 -20.37 -21.75 21.49
C ALA A 41 -20.25 -23.19 21.98
N GLY A 42 -19.98 -24.11 21.08
CA GLY A 42 -19.84 -25.54 21.36
C GLY A 42 -18.97 -26.26 20.33
N ALA A 43 -18.63 -27.51 20.62
CA ALA A 43 -17.87 -28.37 19.71
C ALA A 43 -18.71 -28.81 18.49
N VAL A 44 -18.09 -28.85 17.31
CA VAL A 44 -18.62 -29.55 16.14
C VAL A 44 -18.08 -30.98 16.16
N VAL A 45 -18.98 -31.97 16.20
CA VAL A 45 -18.63 -33.39 16.31
C VAL A 45 -19.15 -34.16 15.09
N GLU A 46 -18.24 -34.68 14.28
CA GLU A 46 -18.54 -35.44 13.06
C GLU A 46 -17.94 -36.84 13.17
N ASN A 47 -18.76 -37.88 12.96
CA ASN A 47 -18.34 -39.29 13.06
C ASN A 47 -17.60 -39.63 14.37
N GLY A 48 -18.01 -39.01 15.49
CA GLY A 48 -17.40 -39.21 16.81
C GLY A 48 -16.07 -38.46 17.03
N ARG A 49 -15.69 -37.52 16.15
CA ARG A 49 -14.47 -36.73 16.26
C ARG A 49 -14.80 -35.24 16.37
N ILE A 50 -14.04 -34.48 17.16
CA ILE A 50 -14.21 -33.03 17.27
C ILE A 50 -13.49 -32.38 16.09
N THR A 51 -14.23 -31.95 15.06
CA THR A 51 -13.68 -31.38 13.82
C THR A 51 -13.65 -29.85 13.81
N GLY A 52 -14.23 -29.19 14.80
CA GLY A 52 -14.29 -27.72 14.88
C GLY A 52 -15.10 -27.20 16.06
N PHE A 53 -15.54 -25.94 15.95
CA PHE A 53 -16.48 -25.30 16.87
C PHE A 53 -17.57 -24.53 16.12
N PHE A 54 -18.67 -24.25 16.81
CA PHE A 54 -19.76 -23.41 16.29
C PHE A 54 -20.01 -22.18 17.17
N LEU A 55 -20.68 -21.18 16.59
CA LEU A 55 -21.21 -20.01 17.29
C LEU A 55 -22.70 -19.85 16.99
N GLU A 56 -23.49 -19.48 18.00
CA GLU A 56 -24.94 -19.43 17.96
C GLU A 56 -25.50 -18.23 18.74
N GLU A 57 -26.54 -17.58 18.20
CA GLU A 57 -27.24 -16.44 18.80
C GLU A 57 -28.74 -16.74 18.78
N ALA A 58 -29.39 -16.74 19.96
CA ALA A 58 -30.82 -17.06 20.12
C ALA A 58 -31.30 -18.34 19.40
N GLY A 59 -30.46 -19.39 19.36
CA GLY A 59 -30.75 -20.66 18.68
C GLY A 59 -30.52 -20.65 17.16
N ARG A 60 -30.09 -19.53 16.56
CA ARG A 60 -29.69 -19.44 15.15
C ARG A 60 -28.18 -19.64 15.01
N ARG A 61 -27.78 -20.71 14.31
CA ARG A 61 -26.39 -21.03 13.97
C ARG A 61 -25.76 -19.90 13.13
N ILE A 62 -24.81 -19.17 13.71
CA ILE A 62 -24.09 -18.07 13.05
C ILE A 62 -23.07 -18.69 12.08
N ALA A 63 -22.17 -19.49 12.61
CA ALA A 63 -21.04 -20.06 11.87
C ALA A 63 -20.62 -21.39 12.45
N GLU A 64 -19.98 -22.20 11.60
CA GLU A 64 -19.24 -23.39 11.99
C GLU A 64 -17.83 -23.26 11.42
N VAL A 65 -16.83 -23.39 12.29
CA VAL A 65 -15.42 -23.21 11.98
C VAL A 65 -14.73 -24.56 12.18
N LYS A 66 -14.40 -25.22 11.07
CA LYS A 66 -13.67 -26.50 11.09
C LYS A 66 -12.18 -26.25 11.25
N PHE A 67 -11.50 -27.05 12.07
CA PHE A 67 -10.06 -26.92 12.27
C PHE A 67 -9.29 -27.17 10.96
N GLY A 68 -9.77 -28.08 10.12
CA GLY A 68 -9.33 -28.26 8.72
C GLY A 68 -10.54 -28.46 7.80
N SER A 69 -10.45 -28.02 6.54
CA SER A 69 -11.60 -27.91 5.61
C SER A 69 -12.37 -29.23 5.41
N LEU A 70 -11.67 -30.35 5.33
CA LEU A 70 -12.25 -31.69 5.14
C LEU A 70 -12.54 -32.42 6.48
N GLY A 71 -12.55 -31.71 7.61
CA GLY A 71 -12.53 -32.36 8.93
C GLY A 71 -11.24 -33.16 9.19
N ASN A 72 -10.18 -32.84 8.44
CA ASN A 72 -8.90 -33.54 8.44
C ASN A 72 -7.92 -33.03 9.52
N ILE A 73 -8.31 -31.99 10.28
CA ILE A 73 -7.70 -31.63 11.56
C ILE A 73 -8.76 -31.82 12.64
N VAL A 74 -8.43 -32.55 13.71
CA VAL A 74 -9.35 -32.88 14.81
C VAL A 74 -8.71 -32.63 16.17
N ALA A 75 -9.51 -32.25 17.15
CA ALA A 75 -9.10 -32.25 18.56
C ALA A 75 -9.39 -33.62 19.21
N SER A 76 -8.54 -34.06 20.14
CA SER A 76 -8.83 -35.24 20.98
C SER A 76 -9.56 -34.89 22.26
N GLU A 77 -9.45 -33.64 22.71
CA GLU A 77 -10.07 -33.13 23.94
C GLU A 77 -10.65 -31.74 23.66
N VAL A 78 -11.84 -31.49 24.21
CA VAL A 78 -12.38 -30.16 24.46
C VAL A 78 -12.53 -30.02 25.97
N LYS A 79 -12.36 -28.80 26.48
CA LYS A 79 -12.53 -28.48 27.89
C LYS A 79 -13.15 -27.09 28.04
N ARG A 80 -14.26 -27.02 28.78
CA ARG A 80 -14.87 -25.76 29.20
C ARG A 80 -14.14 -25.14 30.41
N GLU A 81 -13.72 -23.88 30.25
CA GLU A 81 -13.08 -23.05 31.27
C GLU A 81 -13.95 -21.79 31.50
N GLY A 82 -15.07 -21.96 32.22
CA GLY A 82 -16.05 -20.89 32.47
C GLY A 82 -16.80 -20.47 31.20
N ASN A 83 -16.39 -19.33 30.62
CA ASN A 83 -16.92 -18.80 29.36
C ASN A 83 -16.00 -19.09 28.16
N LYS A 84 -14.92 -19.83 28.36
CA LYS A 84 -13.98 -20.26 27.32
C LYS A 84 -14.17 -21.75 27.00
N LEU A 85 -14.04 -22.13 25.73
CA LEU A 85 -13.75 -23.50 25.31
C LEU A 85 -12.30 -23.60 24.87
N LEU A 86 -11.62 -24.67 25.27
CA LEU A 86 -10.23 -24.97 24.90
C LEU A 86 -10.19 -26.34 24.22
N PHE A 87 -9.62 -26.41 23.02
CA PHE A 87 -9.49 -27.60 22.20
C PHE A 87 -8.02 -27.97 22.05
N THR A 88 -7.65 -29.19 22.43
CA THR A 88 -6.26 -29.64 22.55
C THR A 88 -6.02 -31.03 21.95
N GLY A 89 -4.75 -31.42 21.86
CA GLY A 89 -4.34 -32.67 21.22
C GLY A 89 -4.70 -32.70 19.73
N LEU A 90 -4.50 -31.55 19.06
CA LEU A 90 -4.84 -31.38 17.65
C LEU A 90 -4.02 -32.36 16.79
N LYS A 91 -4.69 -33.05 15.86
CA LYS A 91 -4.08 -34.01 14.93
C LYS A 91 -4.55 -33.70 13.51
N ALA A 92 -3.61 -33.41 12.63
CA ALA A 92 -3.85 -33.23 11.20
C ALA A 92 -3.61 -34.54 10.43
N SER A 93 -4.21 -34.65 9.25
CA SER A 93 -4.07 -35.79 8.34
C SER A 93 -4.08 -35.30 6.88
N PRO A 94 -3.16 -35.80 6.02
CA PRO A 94 -2.11 -36.79 6.32
C PRO A 94 -0.85 -36.20 6.98
N THR A 95 -0.75 -34.87 7.02
CA THR A 95 0.36 -34.06 7.55
C THR A 95 -0.20 -32.63 7.75
N PRO A 96 0.39 -31.72 8.55
CA PRO A 96 1.57 -31.86 9.40
C PRO A 96 1.42 -32.84 10.56
N GLU A 97 2.54 -33.24 11.15
CA GLU A 97 2.59 -33.69 12.54
C GLU A 97 2.52 -32.44 13.45
N LEU A 98 1.53 -32.38 14.34
CA LEU A 98 1.27 -31.23 15.21
C LEU A 98 1.79 -31.49 16.63
N GLY A 99 2.55 -30.53 17.16
CA GLY A 99 3.12 -30.60 18.50
C GLY A 99 2.08 -30.49 19.62
N PRO A 100 2.40 -30.99 20.82
CA PRO A 100 1.46 -31.07 21.95
C PRO A 100 1.04 -29.70 22.50
N GLY A 101 1.75 -28.62 22.19
CA GLY A 101 1.32 -27.25 22.48
C GLY A 101 0.33 -26.68 21.47
N SER A 102 -0.10 -27.45 20.46
CA SER A 102 -1.10 -26.99 19.48
C SER A 102 -2.51 -26.97 20.08
N TYR A 103 -3.18 -25.82 20.00
CA TYR A 103 -4.53 -25.61 20.56
C TYR A 103 -5.36 -24.65 19.70
N VAL A 104 -6.68 -24.71 19.89
CA VAL A 104 -7.62 -23.61 19.54
C VAL A 104 -8.45 -23.29 20.78
N SER A 105 -8.77 -22.02 21.02
CA SER A 105 -9.71 -21.65 22.08
C SER A 105 -10.68 -20.56 21.64
N VAL A 106 -11.90 -20.64 22.19
CA VAL A 106 -13.04 -19.75 21.90
C VAL A 106 -13.46 -19.11 23.21
N GLU A 107 -13.26 -17.80 23.35
CA GLU A 107 -13.49 -17.04 24.58
C GLU A 107 -14.70 -16.10 24.42
N LEU A 108 -15.78 -16.36 25.16
CA LEU A 108 -16.99 -15.53 25.14
C LEU A 108 -16.87 -14.38 26.15
N LEU A 109 -16.49 -13.19 25.66
CA LEU A 109 -16.26 -12.01 26.48
C LEU A 109 -17.54 -11.50 27.15
N SER A 110 -17.44 -10.88 28.33
CA SER A 110 -18.59 -10.34 29.05
C SER A 110 -19.19 -9.13 28.33
N GLY A 111 -20.50 -9.14 28.07
CA GLY A 111 -21.22 -8.02 27.46
C GLY A 111 -20.97 -7.79 25.96
N ASP A 112 -20.19 -8.64 25.30
CA ASP A 112 -19.88 -8.56 23.87
C ASP A 112 -20.30 -9.84 23.15
N ARG A 113 -20.93 -9.72 21.98
CA ARG A 113 -21.43 -10.87 21.21
C ARG A 113 -20.36 -11.53 20.33
N PHE A 114 -19.23 -10.87 20.08
CA PHE A 114 -18.17 -11.38 19.22
C PHE A 114 -17.08 -12.07 20.06
N PRO A 115 -16.91 -13.41 19.98
CA PRO A 115 -15.89 -14.07 20.79
C PRO A 115 -14.48 -13.75 20.32
N ARG A 116 -13.50 -13.90 21.23
CA ARG A 116 -12.08 -13.94 20.87
C ARG A 116 -11.69 -15.38 20.57
N ILE A 117 -11.06 -15.60 19.42
CA ILE A 117 -10.48 -16.88 19.03
C ILE A 117 -8.96 -16.76 19.17
N ARG A 118 -8.32 -17.71 19.86
CA ARG A 118 -6.85 -17.87 19.89
C ARG A 118 -6.50 -19.23 19.31
N PHE A 119 -5.38 -19.32 18.58
CA PHE A 119 -4.88 -20.60 18.06
C PHE A 119 -3.36 -20.67 18.15
N ARG A 120 -2.84 -21.90 18.23
CA ARG A 120 -1.42 -22.23 18.07
C ARG A 120 -1.31 -23.54 17.31
N MET A 121 -0.50 -23.59 16.26
CA MET A 121 -0.15 -24.81 15.54
C MET A 121 1.38 -24.95 15.54
N GLU A 122 1.88 -26.02 16.17
CA GLU A 122 3.31 -26.32 16.23
C GLU A 122 3.63 -27.36 15.15
N ILE A 123 4.30 -26.95 14.07
CA ILE A 123 4.61 -27.82 12.93
C ILE A 123 5.85 -28.65 13.26
N GLN A 124 5.66 -29.84 13.83
CA GLN A 124 6.78 -30.75 14.12
C GLN A 124 7.37 -31.35 12.84
N LYS A 125 6.50 -31.66 11.87
CA LYS A 125 6.91 -32.19 10.55
C LYS A 125 5.88 -31.85 9.47
N PHE A 126 6.31 -31.38 8.30
CA PHE A 126 5.42 -31.22 7.13
C PHE A 126 5.93 -31.98 5.90
N GLU A 127 5.17 -33.00 5.48
CA GLU A 127 5.56 -33.90 4.39
C GLU A 127 4.86 -33.52 3.06
N LYS A 128 5.40 -32.48 2.39
CA LYS A 128 4.87 -31.89 1.15
C LYS A 128 4.17 -32.89 0.22
N ASN A 129 4.87 -33.96 -0.20
CA ASN A 129 4.32 -34.90 -1.19
C ASN A 129 3.02 -35.55 -0.70
N LYS A 130 2.94 -35.96 0.58
CA LYS A 130 1.71 -36.51 1.16
C LYS A 130 0.57 -35.50 1.19
N TRP A 131 0.89 -34.21 1.37
CA TRP A 131 -0.11 -33.15 1.30
C TRP A 131 -0.65 -32.99 -0.13
N GLU A 132 0.24 -32.88 -1.13
CA GLU A 132 -0.17 -32.75 -2.55
C GLU A 132 -0.91 -34.00 -3.05
N ASP A 133 -0.46 -35.22 -2.69
CA ASP A 133 -1.15 -36.49 -3.01
C ASP A 133 -2.57 -36.55 -2.41
N ALA A 134 -2.81 -35.90 -1.27
CA ALA A 134 -4.09 -35.97 -0.55
C ALA A 134 -5.02 -34.77 -0.78
N LEU A 135 -4.50 -33.61 -1.18
CA LEU A 135 -5.23 -32.34 -1.22
C LEU A 135 -4.95 -31.48 -2.47
N ASP A 136 -4.16 -31.98 -3.43
CA ASP A 136 -3.63 -31.19 -4.56
C ASP A 136 -2.71 -30.05 -4.06
N ARG A 137 -2.10 -29.29 -4.99
CA ARG A 137 -1.17 -28.17 -4.71
C ARG A 137 -1.92 -26.98 -4.11
N CYS A 138 -2.29 -27.04 -2.83
CA CYS A 138 -2.97 -25.98 -2.07
C CYS A 138 -2.26 -25.71 -0.73
N PRO A 139 -2.30 -24.49 -0.15
CA PRO A 139 -1.54 -24.15 1.06
C PRO A 139 -1.99 -25.00 2.26
N PHE A 140 -1.10 -25.19 3.24
CA PHE A 140 -1.51 -25.73 4.54
C PHE A 140 -2.46 -24.72 5.21
N HIS A 141 -3.71 -25.13 5.40
CA HIS A 141 -4.80 -24.27 5.81
C HIS A 141 -5.62 -24.85 6.95
N PHE A 142 -6.10 -23.95 7.81
CA PHE A 142 -6.79 -24.28 9.06
C PHE A 142 -7.83 -23.21 9.42
N LEU A 143 -8.72 -23.52 10.38
CA LEU A 143 -9.87 -22.67 10.77
C LEU A 143 -10.68 -22.22 9.54
N ALA A 144 -11.21 -23.21 8.81
CA ALA A 144 -12.07 -22.99 7.64
C ALA A 144 -13.51 -22.66 8.06
N CYS A 145 -14.04 -21.53 7.58
CA CYS A 145 -15.43 -21.11 7.79
C CYS A 145 -16.13 -21.01 6.43
N SER A 146 -17.23 -21.75 6.27
CA SER A 146 -18.04 -21.76 5.06
C SER A 146 -19.33 -20.96 5.26
N ILE A 147 -19.73 -20.22 4.22
CA ILE A 147 -21.09 -19.69 4.08
C ILE A 147 -21.53 -20.03 2.65
N PRO A 148 -22.26 -21.14 2.44
CA PRO A 148 -22.78 -21.50 1.12
C PRO A 148 -23.66 -20.38 0.53
N GLY A 149 -23.54 -20.19 -0.78
CA GLY A 149 -24.21 -19.14 -1.53
C GLY A 149 -23.63 -17.73 -1.34
N ALA A 150 -22.51 -17.55 -0.63
CA ALA A 150 -21.91 -16.24 -0.41
C ALA A 150 -21.36 -15.63 -1.70
N GLU A 151 -21.94 -14.52 -2.14
CA GLU A 151 -21.51 -13.77 -3.32
C GLU A 151 -20.19 -13.03 -3.10
N ILE A 152 -19.80 -12.75 -1.84
CA ILE A 152 -18.62 -11.97 -1.49
C ILE A 152 -17.65 -12.70 -0.56
N PHE A 153 -16.38 -12.71 -0.94
CA PHE A 153 -15.22 -12.86 -0.06
C PHE A 153 -14.68 -11.46 0.29
N HIS A 154 -14.94 -11.01 1.52
CA HIS A 154 -14.36 -9.77 2.01
C HIS A 154 -12.96 -10.04 2.56
N GLN A 155 -11.94 -9.43 1.97
CA GLN A 155 -10.55 -9.52 2.41
C GLN A 155 -9.90 -8.14 2.29
N ARG A 156 -8.96 -7.77 3.17
CA ARG A 156 -8.16 -6.51 3.10
C ARG A 156 -8.93 -5.17 3.24
N GLY A 157 -10.26 -5.17 3.28
CA GLY A 157 -11.08 -3.98 3.04
C GLY A 157 -11.69 -3.93 1.63
N TRP A 158 -11.65 -5.03 0.89
CA TRP A 158 -12.21 -5.22 -0.45
C TRP A 158 -13.27 -6.35 -0.46
N PRO A 159 -14.54 -6.06 -0.79
CA PRO A 159 -15.56 -7.08 -1.02
C PRO A 159 -15.41 -7.72 -2.42
N LEU A 160 -14.60 -8.78 -2.50
CA LEU A 160 -14.30 -9.53 -3.74
C LEU A 160 -15.45 -10.46 -4.14
N GLY A 161 -15.85 -10.45 -5.41
CA GLY A 161 -16.86 -11.39 -5.91
C GLY A 161 -16.36 -12.84 -5.92
N THR A 162 -17.18 -13.77 -5.45
CA THR A 162 -16.93 -15.22 -5.54
C THR A 162 -17.43 -15.78 -6.89
N PRO A 163 -17.10 -17.05 -7.23
CA PRO A 163 -17.67 -17.71 -8.41
C PRO A 163 -19.20 -17.88 -8.38
N VAL A 164 -19.87 -17.65 -7.24
CA VAL A 164 -21.35 -17.56 -7.15
C VAL A 164 -21.89 -16.40 -7.97
N ILE A 165 -21.16 -15.27 -8.01
CA ILE A 165 -21.59 -14.02 -8.67
C ILE A 165 -20.77 -13.69 -9.93
N ASP A 166 -19.55 -14.21 -10.07
CA ASP A 166 -18.75 -14.12 -11.30
C ASP A 166 -17.66 -15.23 -11.38
N PRO A 167 -17.77 -16.22 -12.28
CA PRO A 167 -16.77 -17.29 -12.40
C PRO A 167 -15.43 -16.78 -12.95
N TYR A 168 -15.37 -15.58 -13.55
CA TYR A 168 -14.13 -15.02 -14.08
C TYR A 168 -13.09 -14.76 -12.99
N ILE A 169 -13.50 -14.29 -11.81
CA ILE A 169 -12.62 -13.74 -10.77
C ILE A 169 -11.60 -14.77 -10.25
N ILE A 170 -11.91 -16.06 -10.31
CA ILE A 170 -11.01 -17.13 -9.84
C ILE A 170 -10.93 -18.28 -10.86
N LEU A 171 -12.09 -18.77 -11.35
CA LEU A 171 -12.14 -20.01 -12.11
C LEU A 171 -11.67 -19.82 -13.56
N THR A 172 -12.14 -18.79 -14.27
CA THR A 172 -11.88 -18.64 -15.72
C THR A 172 -10.86 -17.56 -16.11
N ASP A 173 -10.18 -16.90 -15.15
CA ASP A 173 -9.10 -15.95 -15.48
C ASP A 173 -7.88 -16.62 -16.16
N PRO A 174 -7.34 -16.04 -17.24
CA PRO A 174 -6.07 -16.44 -17.83
C PRO A 174 -5.00 -15.34 -17.71
N GLY A 175 -3.73 -15.76 -17.72
CA GLY A 175 -2.57 -14.88 -17.97
C GLY A 175 -2.64 -13.53 -17.26
N ALA A 176 -2.72 -12.46 -18.04
CA ALA A 176 -2.72 -11.07 -17.55
C ALA A 176 -4.03 -10.65 -16.84
N GLY A 177 -5.13 -11.38 -17.04
CA GLY A 177 -6.39 -11.14 -16.32
C GLY A 177 -6.43 -11.75 -14.91
N ARG A 178 -5.51 -12.68 -14.59
CA ARG A 178 -5.44 -13.30 -13.27
C ARG A 178 -4.78 -12.37 -12.26
N THR A 179 -5.61 -11.64 -11.52
CA THR A 179 -5.17 -10.81 -10.40
C THR A 179 -5.82 -11.18 -9.06
N ILE A 180 -6.78 -12.13 -9.06
CA ILE A 180 -7.45 -12.64 -7.85
C ILE A 180 -7.30 -14.17 -7.66
N GLY A 181 -7.44 -14.99 -8.71
CA GLY A 181 -7.12 -16.43 -8.64
C GLY A 181 -5.61 -16.70 -8.51
N SER A 182 -5.22 -17.84 -7.91
CA SER A 182 -3.80 -18.19 -7.68
C SER A 182 -3.07 -18.80 -8.90
N ASN A 183 -1.74 -18.90 -8.81
CA ASN A 183 -0.93 -19.72 -9.71
C ASN A 183 -0.89 -21.19 -9.29
N PHE A 184 -1.14 -21.51 -8.01
CA PHE A 184 -0.99 -22.87 -7.49
C PHE A 184 -2.20 -23.76 -7.73
N ASN A 185 -3.44 -23.26 -7.59
CA ASN A 185 -4.66 -24.03 -7.79
C ASN A 185 -5.83 -23.19 -8.30
N LYS A 186 -6.55 -23.71 -9.30
CA LYS A 186 -7.63 -22.97 -9.98
C LYS A 186 -8.91 -22.76 -9.19
N ASN A 187 -9.04 -23.36 -8.00
CA ASN A 187 -10.18 -23.16 -7.11
C ASN A 187 -9.88 -22.17 -5.96
N TRP A 188 -8.69 -21.56 -5.93
CA TRP A 188 -8.19 -20.76 -4.82
C TRP A 188 -7.86 -19.32 -5.23
N SER A 189 -8.10 -18.37 -4.33
CA SER A 189 -7.51 -17.02 -4.42
C SER A 189 -6.00 -17.05 -4.15
N TYR A 190 -5.31 -15.95 -4.46
CA TYR A 190 -4.03 -15.62 -3.84
C TYR A 190 -4.14 -15.62 -2.29
N ASP A 191 -3.01 -15.76 -1.57
CA ASP A 191 -2.98 -16.06 -0.12
C ASP A 191 -2.08 -15.12 0.72
N PRO A 192 -2.36 -13.80 0.76
CA PRO A 192 -1.43 -12.83 1.33
C PRO A 192 -1.48 -12.83 2.86
N PRO A 193 -0.37 -12.45 3.51
CA PRO A 193 -0.28 -12.28 4.95
C PRO A 193 -1.15 -11.12 5.45
N ILE A 194 -1.77 -11.25 6.62
CA ILE A 194 -2.59 -10.20 7.22
C ILE A 194 -1.78 -8.92 7.50
N GLY A 195 -0.45 -9.00 7.63
CA GLY A 195 0.43 -7.82 7.68
C GLY A 195 0.37 -6.96 6.41
N ALA A 196 0.10 -7.55 5.24
CA ALA A 196 -0.11 -6.80 4.00
C ALA A 196 -1.49 -6.11 3.90
N TYR A 197 -2.39 -6.28 4.88
CA TYR A 197 -3.79 -5.87 4.73
C TYR A 197 -4.02 -4.43 5.22
N PRO A 198 -4.69 -3.56 4.45
CA PRO A 198 -5.17 -2.28 4.95
C PRO A 198 -6.13 -2.46 6.14
N VAL A 199 -7.28 -3.10 5.92
CA VAL A 199 -8.19 -3.53 6.98
C VAL A 199 -7.88 -4.99 7.33
N PRO A 200 -7.52 -5.33 8.59
CA PRO A 200 -7.05 -6.67 8.98
C PRO A 200 -8.22 -7.67 9.14
N VAL A 201 -8.93 -7.92 8.04
CA VAL A 201 -10.16 -8.72 8.00
C VAL A 201 -10.17 -9.71 6.83
N ALA A 202 -10.75 -10.88 7.07
CA ALA A 202 -11.11 -11.88 6.06
C ALA A 202 -12.46 -12.50 6.42
N GLY A 203 -13.38 -12.70 5.47
CA GLY A 203 -14.73 -13.19 5.74
C GLY A 203 -15.61 -13.42 4.51
N LEU A 204 -16.80 -13.97 4.74
CA LEU A 204 -17.81 -14.22 3.70
C LEU A 204 -19.11 -13.47 3.99
N TRP A 205 -19.75 -12.97 2.93
CA TRP A 205 -21.07 -12.35 2.96
C TRP A 205 -21.99 -13.00 1.92
N ASN A 206 -23.10 -13.54 2.41
CA ASN A 206 -24.24 -13.96 1.60
C ASN A 206 -25.31 -12.85 1.69
N THR A 207 -25.52 -12.13 0.58
CA THR A 207 -26.37 -10.94 0.53
C THR A 207 -27.86 -11.30 0.67
N ARG A 208 -28.24 -12.45 0.10
CA ARG A 208 -29.61 -13.00 0.08
C ARG A 208 -30.07 -13.45 1.47
N GLU A 209 -29.21 -14.11 2.23
CA GLU A 209 -29.44 -14.43 3.65
C GLU A 209 -29.18 -13.25 4.58
N LYS A 210 -28.66 -12.13 4.05
CA LYS A 210 -28.18 -10.95 4.78
C LYS A 210 -27.12 -11.28 5.85
N LYS A 211 -26.30 -12.30 5.58
CA LYS A 211 -25.46 -12.99 6.56
C LYS A 211 -23.98 -12.77 6.25
N TYR A 212 -23.29 -12.06 7.14
CA TYR A 212 -21.85 -11.80 7.10
C TYR A 212 -21.16 -12.41 8.32
N VAL A 213 -20.03 -13.10 8.11
CA VAL A 213 -19.13 -13.58 9.17
C VAL A 213 -17.68 -13.37 8.75
N ALA A 214 -16.83 -12.87 9.65
CA ALA A 214 -15.42 -12.60 9.37
C ALA A 214 -14.51 -12.79 10.60
N TYR A 215 -13.24 -13.04 10.33
CA TYR A 215 -12.15 -12.98 11.28
C TYR A 215 -11.54 -11.58 11.25
N LEU A 216 -11.60 -10.85 12.36
CA LEU A 216 -11.01 -9.51 12.49
C LEU A 216 -9.80 -9.54 13.43
N PHE A 217 -8.63 -9.26 12.88
CA PHE A 217 -7.34 -9.29 13.56
C PHE A 217 -6.88 -7.92 14.11
N GLN A 218 -7.75 -6.89 14.08
CA GLN A 218 -7.42 -5.56 14.62
C GLN A 218 -7.02 -5.61 16.11
N GLU A 219 -7.51 -6.58 16.87
CA GLU A 219 -7.08 -6.76 18.27
C GLU A 219 -5.57 -7.08 18.32
N ALA A 220 -5.14 -8.16 17.66
CA ALA A 220 -3.74 -8.58 17.59
C ALA A 220 -2.84 -7.46 17.02
N ARG A 221 -3.23 -6.84 15.90
CA ARG A 221 -2.47 -5.73 15.28
C ARG A 221 -2.24 -4.56 16.24
N SER A 222 -3.26 -4.25 17.04
CA SER A 222 -3.19 -3.21 18.07
C SER A 222 -2.27 -3.63 19.24
N THR A 223 -2.29 -4.90 19.64
CA THR A 223 -1.54 -5.45 20.77
C THR A 223 -0.24 -6.14 20.36
N ASP A 224 -0.22 -7.44 20.08
CA ASP A 224 1.00 -8.24 19.95
C ASP A 224 1.55 -8.34 18.50
N ASN A 225 0.79 -7.84 17.50
CA ASN A 225 1.11 -7.88 16.08
C ASN A 225 1.40 -9.30 15.55
N SER A 226 0.90 -10.33 16.26
CA SER A 226 1.08 -11.76 15.97
C SER A 226 0.43 -12.19 14.65
N GLU A 227 -0.56 -11.44 14.16
CA GLU A 227 -1.27 -11.75 12.93
C GLU A 227 -0.41 -11.57 11.67
N LYS A 228 0.67 -10.79 11.75
CA LYS A 228 1.27 -10.17 10.57
C LYS A 228 1.78 -11.16 9.52
N PHE A 229 2.20 -12.36 9.93
CA PHE A 229 2.67 -13.42 9.02
C PHE A 229 1.64 -14.54 8.75
N ILE A 230 0.44 -14.46 9.33
CA ILE A 230 -0.65 -15.40 9.08
C ILE A 230 -1.34 -15.01 7.77
N SER A 231 -1.44 -15.93 6.81
CA SER A 231 -2.14 -15.69 5.53
C SER A 231 -3.63 -16.01 5.63
N THR A 232 -4.43 -15.46 4.71
CA THR A 232 -5.81 -15.92 4.47
C THR A 232 -6.08 -16.11 2.99
N ALA A 233 -6.94 -17.08 2.66
CA ALA A 233 -7.36 -17.35 1.29
C ALA A 233 -8.83 -17.81 1.25
N TYR A 234 -9.44 -17.71 0.07
CA TYR A 234 -10.74 -18.29 -0.25
C TYR A 234 -10.58 -19.51 -1.15
N CYS A 235 -11.37 -20.54 -0.87
CA CYS A 235 -11.49 -21.73 -1.70
C CYS A 235 -12.93 -21.89 -2.20
N TRP A 236 -13.08 -21.96 -3.53
CA TRP A 236 -14.33 -22.31 -4.20
C TRP A 236 -14.72 -23.77 -3.95
N GLN A 237 -13.79 -24.70 -4.22
CA GLN A 237 -13.97 -26.14 -3.99
C GLN A 237 -12.62 -26.85 -3.82
N ILE A 238 -12.54 -27.72 -2.82
CA ILE A 238 -11.51 -28.75 -2.67
C ILE A 238 -12.18 -30.05 -2.22
N LYS A 239 -12.18 -31.06 -3.09
CA LYS A 239 -12.96 -32.30 -2.93
C LYS A 239 -14.42 -31.98 -2.60
N ASP A 240 -14.88 -32.32 -1.40
CA ASP A 240 -16.26 -32.15 -0.94
C ASP A 240 -16.49 -30.82 -0.19
N ALA A 241 -15.43 -30.14 0.28
CA ALA A 241 -15.55 -28.81 0.89
C ALA A 241 -15.64 -27.72 -0.18
N ARG A 242 -16.47 -26.71 0.08
CA ARG A 242 -16.78 -25.62 -0.86
C ARG A 242 -16.99 -24.29 -0.13
N GLU A 243 -16.84 -23.21 -0.88
CA GLU A 243 -17.28 -21.87 -0.52
C GLU A 243 -16.89 -21.47 0.91
N PHE A 244 -15.58 -21.53 1.19
CA PHE A 244 -15.01 -21.21 2.51
C PHE A 244 -13.81 -20.30 2.41
N PHE A 245 -13.58 -19.53 3.48
CA PHE A 245 -12.31 -18.85 3.73
C PHE A 245 -11.61 -19.51 4.93
N CYS A 246 -10.28 -19.42 4.96
CA CYS A 246 -9.46 -20.07 5.98
C CYS A 246 -8.17 -19.28 6.26
N LEU A 247 -7.51 -19.59 7.37
CA LEU A 247 -6.14 -19.18 7.63
C LEU A 247 -5.17 -20.13 6.92
N ALA A 248 -4.02 -19.61 6.50
CA ALA A 248 -2.95 -20.34 5.83
C ALA A 248 -1.59 -19.99 6.47
N SER A 249 -0.64 -20.93 6.42
CA SER A 249 0.58 -20.85 7.23
C SER A 249 1.68 -19.93 6.70
N LYS A 250 1.87 -19.89 5.38
CA LYS A 250 2.94 -19.15 4.69
C LYS A 250 2.50 -18.76 3.29
N TYR A 251 3.09 -17.69 2.80
CA TYR A 251 2.91 -17.11 1.47
C TYR A 251 4.23 -17.15 0.70
N ALA A 252 4.19 -17.12 -0.64
CA ALA A 252 5.36 -16.81 -1.45
C ALA A 252 5.43 -15.30 -1.75
N ASP A 253 6.59 -14.85 -2.25
CA ASP A 253 6.72 -13.50 -2.81
C ASP A 253 5.73 -13.30 -3.97
N GLY A 254 5.03 -12.17 -3.99
CA GLY A 254 3.93 -11.90 -4.90
C GLY A 254 2.62 -12.63 -4.57
N TYR A 255 2.54 -13.40 -3.47
CA TYR A 255 1.33 -14.00 -2.89
C TYR A 255 0.48 -14.93 -3.81
N MET A 256 1.00 -15.27 -5.00
CA MET A 256 0.27 -16.04 -6.02
C MET A 256 0.70 -17.50 -6.09
N ASP A 257 1.93 -17.79 -5.67
CA ASP A 257 2.52 -19.11 -5.68
C ASP A 257 2.60 -19.69 -4.26
N ILE A 258 2.61 -21.01 -4.18
CA ILE A 258 2.47 -21.73 -2.92
C ILE A 258 3.78 -21.76 -2.13
N ASN A 259 3.69 -21.47 -0.82
CA ASN A 259 4.75 -21.71 0.14
C ASN A 259 4.24 -22.63 1.25
N TYR A 260 5.02 -23.63 1.62
CA TYR A 260 4.65 -24.63 2.62
C TYR A 260 5.30 -24.31 3.97
N PRO A 261 4.69 -24.74 5.10
CA PRO A 261 5.34 -24.65 6.39
C PRO A 261 6.58 -25.58 6.42
N ARG A 262 7.52 -25.24 7.29
CA ARG A 262 8.78 -25.93 7.54
C ARG A 262 8.70 -26.61 8.91
N ASP A 263 9.45 -27.70 9.06
CA ASP A 263 9.64 -28.36 10.35
C ASP A 263 10.21 -27.36 11.36
N GLY A 264 9.53 -27.18 12.50
CA GLY A 264 9.83 -26.19 13.52
C GLY A 264 9.05 -24.87 13.45
N ASP A 265 8.22 -24.64 12.42
CA ASP A 265 7.34 -23.46 12.37
C ASP A 265 6.30 -23.47 13.51
N VAL A 266 5.98 -22.29 14.04
CA VAL A 266 4.87 -22.08 14.98
C VAL A 266 3.94 -21.02 14.42
N LEU A 267 2.65 -21.34 14.30
CA LEU A 267 1.61 -20.45 13.79
C LEU A 267 0.67 -20.09 14.94
N GLU A 268 0.82 -18.91 15.52
CA GLU A 268 0.02 -18.46 16.68
C GLU A 268 -0.42 -17.01 16.54
N SER A 269 -1.72 -16.75 16.73
CA SER A 269 -2.31 -15.41 16.77
C SER A 269 -3.73 -15.45 17.36
N HIS A 270 -4.42 -14.30 17.37
CA HIS A 270 -5.81 -14.18 17.80
C HIS A 270 -6.64 -13.20 16.98
N PHE A 271 -7.95 -13.45 16.91
CA PHE A 271 -8.91 -12.61 16.19
C PHE A 271 -10.26 -12.55 16.90
N ARG A 272 -11.09 -11.59 16.53
CA ARG A 272 -12.51 -11.54 16.90
C ARG A 272 -13.35 -12.14 15.78
N LEU A 273 -14.22 -13.10 16.10
CA LEU A 273 -15.18 -13.66 15.15
C LEU A 273 -16.39 -12.72 15.08
N ILE A 274 -16.37 -11.79 14.14
CA ILE A 274 -17.40 -10.77 13.97
C ILE A 274 -18.47 -11.23 12.98
N TYR A 275 -19.70 -10.77 13.17
CA TYR A 275 -20.82 -11.14 12.30
C TYR A 275 -21.95 -10.10 12.27
N ASN A 276 -22.72 -10.13 11.19
CA ASN A 276 -24.01 -9.44 11.06
C ASN A 276 -25.01 -10.38 10.39
N LEU A 277 -26.17 -10.60 11.03
CA LEU A 277 -27.23 -11.49 10.54
C LEU A 277 -28.37 -10.76 9.81
N ASN A 278 -28.21 -9.46 9.57
CA ASN A 278 -29.11 -8.60 8.79
C ASN A 278 -28.32 -7.48 8.08
N LEU A 279 -27.29 -7.84 7.30
CA LEU A 279 -26.57 -6.94 6.38
C LEU A 279 -27.18 -7.04 4.95
N PRO A 280 -28.05 -6.10 4.53
CA PRO A 280 -28.72 -6.13 3.23
C PRO A 280 -27.79 -5.73 2.08
N SER A 281 -28.16 -6.13 0.86
CA SER A 281 -27.41 -5.91 -0.39
C SER A 281 -27.17 -4.44 -0.78
N ASP A 282 -27.78 -3.47 -0.10
CA ASP A 282 -27.57 -2.02 -0.26
C ASP A 282 -26.64 -1.39 0.80
N GLN A 283 -26.00 -2.22 1.64
CA GLN A 283 -24.96 -1.87 2.62
C GLN A 283 -23.63 -2.58 2.29
N ASP A 284 -22.52 -2.14 2.88
CA ASP A 284 -21.18 -2.73 2.63
C ASP A 284 -20.54 -3.24 3.94
N PRO A 285 -19.89 -4.42 3.95
CA PRO A 285 -19.17 -4.94 5.11
C PRO A 285 -18.14 -3.98 5.74
N ASN A 286 -17.49 -3.11 4.95
CA ASN A 286 -16.54 -2.12 5.46
C ASN A 286 -17.18 -1.13 6.43
N GLU A 287 -18.44 -0.72 6.21
CA GLU A 287 -19.12 0.19 7.14
C GLU A 287 -19.20 -0.45 8.53
N PHE A 288 -19.68 -1.70 8.59
CA PHE A 288 -19.80 -2.46 9.83
C PHE A 288 -18.44 -2.72 10.48
N VAL A 289 -17.41 -3.11 9.71
CA VAL A 289 -16.07 -3.40 10.21
C VAL A 289 -15.37 -2.14 10.73
N LEU A 290 -15.34 -1.05 9.96
CA LEU A 290 -14.64 0.18 10.36
C LEU A 290 -15.34 0.87 11.55
N ASN A 291 -16.68 0.86 11.62
CA ASN A 291 -17.40 1.36 12.79
C ASN A 291 -17.16 0.48 14.04
N TYR A 292 -17.06 -0.84 13.89
CA TYR A 292 -16.67 -1.71 15.00
C TYR A 292 -15.23 -1.43 15.47
N ILE A 293 -14.29 -1.24 14.55
CA ILE A 293 -12.89 -0.92 14.85
C ILE A 293 -12.80 0.41 15.63
N HIS A 294 -13.43 1.48 15.13
CA HIS A 294 -13.43 2.79 15.78
C HIS A 294 -14.04 2.78 17.18
N ARG A 295 -15.16 2.08 17.37
CA ARG A 295 -15.84 1.99 18.66
C ARG A 295 -15.09 1.13 19.69
N THR A 296 -14.28 0.16 19.25
CA THR A 296 -13.70 -0.87 20.13
C THR A 296 -12.21 -0.68 20.38
N TYR A 297 -11.48 -0.01 19.46
CA TYR A 297 -10.02 0.15 19.51
C TYR A 297 -9.57 1.62 19.38
N SER A 298 -10.45 2.59 19.70
CA SER A 298 -10.19 4.04 19.68
C SER A 298 -8.84 4.45 20.25
N ASP A 299 -8.38 3.76 21.29
CA ASP A 299 -7.19 4.10 22.08
C ASP A 299 -5.89 3.58 21.44
N PHE A 300 -6.02 2.74 20.42
CA PHE A 300 -4.93 2.23 19.58
C PHE A 300 -4.91 2.86 18.18
N LEU A 301 -6.04 3.39 17.70
CA LEU A 301 -6.08 4.15 16.45
C LEU A 301 -5.25 5.45 16.57
N PRO A 302 -4.49 5.85 15.53
CA PRO A 302 -3.83 7.14 15.49
C PRO A 302 -4.81 8.31 15.67
N SER A 303 -4.27 9.46 16.10
CA SER A 303 -4.99 10.74 16.05
C SER A 303 -4.68 11.48 14.75
N VAL A 304 -5.60 12.31 14.26
CA VAL A 304 -5.43 13.08 13.00
C VAL A 304 -5.45 14.61 13.24
N PRO A 305 -4.95 15.44 12.30
CA PRO A 305 -4.96 16.89 12.49
C PRO A 305 -6.36 17.50 12.30
N GLU A 306 -6.63 18.59 13.01
CA GLU A 306 -7.89 19.34 12.88
C GLU A 306 -7.99 20.08 11.54
N ILE A 307 -6.84 20.45 10.96
CA ILE A 307 -6.68 21.03 9.62
C ILE A 307 -5.36 20.60 8.99
N ASN A 308 -5.32 20.44 7.66
CA ASN A 308 -4.12 20.13 6.89
C ASN A 308 -3.65 21.37 6.12
N ASP A 309 -2.33 21.66 6.12
CA ASP A 309 -1.71 22.54 5.12
C ASP A 309 -1.57 21.76 3.80
N MET A 310 -2.07 22.33 2.70
CA MET A 310 -2.02 21.70 1.38
C MET A 310 -0.74 22.01 0.59
N ASN A 311 0.22 22.77 1.14
CA ASN A 311 1.47 23.10 0.45
C ASN A 311 2.42 21.90 0.23
N TRP A 312 2.20 20.73 0.84
CA TRP A 312 2.89 19.52 0.39
C TRP A 312 2.58 19.17 -1.08
N LEU A 313 1.47 19.68 -1.65
CA LEU A 313 1.07 19.39 -3.03
C LEU A 313 2.06 19.91 -4.08
N PRO A 314 2.22 19.16 -5.20
CA PRO A 314 3.05 19.58 -6.34
C PRO A 314 2.65 20.92 -6.93
N GLY A 315 3.61 21.63 -7.52
CA GLY A 315 3.40 22.99 -8.04
C GLY A 315 2.31 23.13 -9.11
N ASN A 316 2.01 22.07 -9.87
CA ASN A 316 0.92 22.07 -10.85
C ASN A 316 -0.47 21.79 -10.24
N MET A 317 -0.55 21.27 -9.01
CA MET A 317 -1.82 21.05 -8.28
C MET A 317 -2.21 22.23 -7.39
N ARG A 318 -1.34 23.25 -7.26
CA ARG A 318 -1.59 24.46 -6.46
C ARG A 318 -2.41 25.49 -7.25
N LEU A 319 -3.72 25.25 -7.34
CA LEU A 319 -4.66 25.99 -8.20
C LEU A 319 -4.88 27.46 -7.79
N LYS A 320 -4.41 28.41 -8.60
CA LYS A 320 -4.78 29.84 -8.45
C LYS A 320 -6.22 30.15 -8.87
N THR A 321 -6.74 29.43 -9.86
CA THR A 321 -8.09 29.57 -10.39
C THR A 321 -8.59 28.21 -10.87
N PRO A 322 -9.90 27.90 -10.77
CA PRO A 322 -10.47 26.70 -11.37
C PRO A 322 -10.18 26.62 -12.88
N GLY A 323 -9.94 25.39 -13.37
CA GLY A 323 -9.81 25.11 -14.80
C GLY A 323 -11.11 25.38 -15.55
N ARG A 324 -11.04 25.49 -16.89
CA ARG A 324 -12.24 25.67 -17.73
C ARG A 324 -12.90 24.31 -17.97
N PRO A 325 -14.18 24.09 -17.58
CA PRO A 325 -14.89 22.85 -17.85
C PRO A 325 -15.01 22.55 -19.34
N GLY A 326 -15.00 21.25 -19.66
CA GLY A 326 -15.21 20.71 -21.00
C GLY A 326 -15.60 19.25 -20.93
N PHE A 327 -15.94 18.66 -22.08
CA PHE A 327 -16.17 17.23 -22.25
C PHE A 327 -15.82 16.81 -23.69
N GLY A 328 -15.58 15.52 -23.90
CA GLY A 328 -15.21 14.93 -25.19
C GLY A 328 -16.39 14.30 -25.92
N ARG A 329 -16.10 13.23 -26.68
CA ARG A 329 -17.10 12.25 -27.10
C ARG A 329 -17.54 11.44 -25.88
N LEU A 330 -18.79 10.97 -25.83
CA LEU A 330 -19.21 10.10 -24.71
C LEU A 330 -18.68 8.66 -24.84
N TYR A 331 -18.24 8.25 -26.03
CA TYR A 331 -17.66 6.94 -26.29
C TYR A 331 -16.43 7.08 -27.20
N SER A 332 -15.57 6.06 -27.18
CA SER A 332 -14.30 6.03 -27.91
C SER A 332 -14.18 4.74 -28.75
N VAL A 333 -13.25 4.75 -29.72
CA VAL A 333 -12.94 3.60 -30.58
C VAL A 333 -11.48 3.23 -30.36
N ALA A 334 -11.23 1.98 -29.99
CA ALA A 334 -9.90 1.44 -29.72
C ALA A 334 -9.00 1.49 -30.97
N LYS A 335 -7.76 1.95 -30.78
CA LYS A 335 -6.72 1.98 -31.82
C LYS A 335 -5.35 1.94 -31.17
N ASN A 336 -4.59 0.87 -31.41
CA ASN A 336 -3.38 0.52 -30.66
C ASN A 336 -3.64 0.42 -29.13
N ASP A 337 -4.89 0.20 -28.71
CA ASP A 337 -5.23 0.07 -27.28
C ASP A 337 -4.51 -1.14 -26.68
N PRO A 338 -3.96 -1.10 -25.46
CA PRO A 338 -3.24 -2.25 -24.91
C PRO A 338 -4.16 -3.42 -24.52
N PHE A 339 -5.45 -3.19 -24.25
CA PHE A 339 -6.39 -4.15 -23.66
C PHE A 339 -7.43 -4.69 -24.66
N MET A 340 -7.93 -3.85 -25.57
CA MET A 340 -8.99 -4.16 -26.53
C MET A 340 -8.47 -4.41 -27.94
N LEU A 341 -9.30 -5.00 -28.81
CA LEU A 341 -9.02 -5.11 -30.24
C LEU A 341 -9.28 -3.77 -30.95
N ASP A 342 -8.48 -3.44 -31.97
CA ASP A 342 -8.69 -2.25 -32.80
C ASP A 342 -10.10 -2.24 -33.43
N GLY A 343 -10.76 -1.09 -33.39
CA GLY A 343 -12.15 -0.91 -33.83
C GLY A 343 -13.22 -1.19 -32.76
N THR A 344 -12.84 -1.74 -31.59
CA THR A 344 -13.74 -1.93 -30.44
C THR A 344 -14.26 -0.58 -29.93
N ILE A 345 -15.58 -0.45 -29.75
CA ILE A 345 -16.24 0.76 -29.26
C ILE A 345 -16.49 0.60 -27.75
N PHE A 346 -16.01 1.55 -26.96
CA PHE A 346 -16.11 1.50 -25.49
C PHE A 346 -16.58 2.83 -24.89
N PRO A 347 -17.30 2.78 -23.75
CA PRO A 347 -17.81 3.97 -23.08
C PRO A 347 -16.68 4.88 -22.57
N SER A 348 -16.90 6.19 -22.54
CA SER A 348 -15.91 7.19 -22.08
C SER A 348 -16.49 8.26 -21.15
N GLY A 349 -17.80 8.55 -21.26
CA GLY A 349 -18.56 9.38 -20.35
C GLY A 349 -18.06 10.83 -20.19
N VAL A 350 -18.19 11.38 -18.97
CA VAL A 350 -17.79 12.74 -18.62
C VAL A 350 -17.08 12.83 -17.25
N SER A 351 -15.99 13.61 -17.19
CA SER A 351 -15.17 13.88 -16.00
C SER A 351 -16.02 14.20 -14.76
N TYR A 352 -16.00 13.34 -13.75
CA TYR A 352 -16.86 13.39 -12.54
C TYR A 352 -16.72 14.66 -11.70
N ILE A 353 -15.62 15.39 -11.91
CA ILE A 353 -15.34 16.72 -11.37
C ILE A 353 -16.12 17.79 -12.16
N ASP A 354 -15.86 17.89 -13.46
CA ASP A 354 -16.19 19.07 -14.28
C ASP A 354 -17.68 19.16 -14.63
N PRO A 355 -18.34 20.32 -14.44
CA PRO A 355 -19.70 20.59 -14.90
C PRO A 355 -19.73 20.95 -16.41
N GLY A 356 -19.04 20.15 -17.24
CA GLY A 356 -18.77 20.46 -18.65
C GLY A 356 -20.01 20.67 -19.51
N ILE A 357 -21.07 19.88 -19.27
CA ILE A 357 -22.34 19.99 -20.00
C ILE A 357 -23.08 21.27 -19.59
N GLU A 358 -23.26 21.50 -18.29
CA GLU A 358 -23.92 22.71 -17.76
C GLU A 358 -23.22 24.00 -18.22
N PHE A 359 -21.89 23.99 -18.29
CA PHE A 359 -21.08 25.08 -18.85
C PHE A 359 -21.27 25.30 -20.36
N ALA A 360 -21.44 24.24 -21.16
CA ALA A 360 -21.66 24.36 -22.60
C ALA A 360 -23.03 25.00 -22.93
N TYR A 361 -24.09 24.60 -22.22
CA TYR A 361 -25.42 25.19 -22.36
C TYR A 361 -25.44 26.65 -21.85
N SER A 362 -24.95 26.91 -20.63
CA SER A 362 -24.98 28.27 -20.04
C SER A 362 -24.14 29.32 -20.76
N THR A 363 -23.18 28.92 -21.60
CA THR A 363 -22.37 29.88 -22.38
C THR A 363 -22.84 30.09 -23.82
N GLY A 364 -23.76 29.28 -24.34
CA GLY A 364 -24.40 29.44 -25.66
C GLY A 364 -23.48 29.41 -26.90
N LYS A 365 -22.16 29.31 -26.72
CA LYS A 365 -21.15 29.53 -27.78
C LYS A 365 -20.75 28.30 -28.58
N ASN A 366 -21.44 27.16 -28.42
CA ASN A 366 -20.98 25.91 -29.01
C ASN A 366 -22.11 24.93 -29.40
N THR A 367 -23.00 25.37 -30.30
CA THR A 367 -24.05 24.54 -30.91
C THR A 367 -23.49 23.26 -31.54
N ALA A 368 -22.27 23.30 -32.09
CA ALA A 368 -21.62 22.10 -32.62
C ALA A 368 -21.38 21.04 -31.54
N THR A 369 -20.77 21.39 -30.40
CA THR A 369 -20.57 20.46 -29.28
C THR A 369 -21.89 19.99 -28.67
N ILE A 370 -22.93 20.83 -28.58
CA ILE A 370 -24.26 20.40 -28.12
C ILE A 370 -24.89 19.41 -29.11
N ASN A 371 -24.75 19.62 -30.42
CA ASN A 371 -25.22 18.68 -31.44
C ASN A 371 -24.45 17.35 -31.42
N TYR A 372 -23.14 17.37 -31.16
CA TYR A 372 -22.35 16.15 -30.97
C TYR A 372 -22.72 15.41 -29.67
N LEU A 373 -22.98 16.13 -28.57
CA LEU A 373 -23.49 15.53 -27.33
C LEU A 373 -24.82 14.80 -27.58
N LYS A 374 -25.75 15.42 -28.30
CA LYS A 374 -27.07 14.81 -28.58
C LYS A 374 -26.97 13.55 -29.42
N LYS A 375 -26.12 13.54 -30.46
CA LYS A 375 -25.83 12.34 -31.26
C LYS A 375 -25.20 11.21 -30.43
N ASP A 376 -24.39 11.54 -29.43
CA ASP A 376 -23.76 10.54 -28.57
C ASP A 376 -24.77 9.97 -27.57
N LEU A 377 -25.65 10.80 -27.01
CA LEU A 377 -26.78 10.34 -26.21
C LEU A 377 -27.75 9.48 -27.03
N GLU A 378 -28.01 9.84 -28.29
CA GLU A 378 -28.83 9.04 -29.23
C GLU A 378 -28.20 7.67 -29.48
N TYR A 379 -26.91 7.62 -29.87
CA TYR A 379 -26.16 6.37 -30.02
C TYR A 379 -26.17 5.51 -28.75
N LEU A 380 -25.95 6.11 -27.58
CA LEU A 380 -25.97 5.39 -26.31
C LEU A 380 -27.39 4.91 -25.91
N MET A 381 -28.46 5.62 -26.28
CA MET A 381 -29.83 5.13 -26.06
C MET A 381 -30.16 3.89 -26.90
N GLU A 382 -29.61 3.79 -28.11
CA GLU A 382 -29.73 2.60 -28.98
C GLU A 382 -28.95 1.39 -28.45
N HIS A 383 -27.82 1.62 -27.77
CA HIS A 383 -26.89 0.57 -27.30
C HIS A 383 -27.01 0.26 -25.79
N ALA A 384 -27.97 0.85 -25.08
CA ALA A 384 -28.21 0.57 -23.66
C ALA A 384 -28.93 -0.78 -23.46
N VAL A 385 -28.34 -1.66 -22.64
CA VAL A 385 -28.96 -2.92 -22.21
C VAL A 385 -30.02 -2.63 -21.15
N LYS A 386 -31.17 -3.29 -21.23
CA LYS A 386 -32.33 -3.09 -20.33
C LYS A 386 -32.80 -4.45 -19.82
N TRP A 387 -32.89 -4.63 -18.51
CA TRP A 387 -33.24 -5.91 -17.88
C TRP A 387 -33.92 -5.72 -16.52
N LYS A 388 -34.21 -6.83 -15.83
CA LYS A 388 -34.69 -6.82 -14.44
C LYS A 388 -33.78 -7.62 -13.53
N GLU A 389 -33.44 -7.06 -12.37
CA GLU A 389 -32.58 -7.65 -11.34
C GLU A 389 -33.34 -7.59 -10.01
N ASP A 390 -33.66 -8.75 -9.40
CA ASP A 390 -34.55 -8.86 -8.22
C ASP A 390 -35.86 -8.03 -8.27
N GLY A 391 -36.35 -7.75 -9.49
CA GLY A 391 -37.56 -6.97 -9.78
C GLY A 391 -37.32 -5.49 -10.13
N ASP A 392 -36.15 -4.94 -9.80
CA ASP A 392 -35.74 -3.58 -10.19
C ASP A 392 -35.54 -3.49 -11.72
N GLU A 393 -36.03 -2.41 -12.34
CA GLU A 393 -35.82 -2.17 -13.79
C GLU A 393 -34.49 -1.45 -14.02
N CYS A 394 -33.49 -2.20 -14.50
CA CYS A 394 -32.11 -1.77 -14.70
C CYS A 394 -31.83 -1.38 -16.16
N VAL A 395 -31.03 -0.33 -16.35
CA VAL A 395 -30.58 0.16 -17.66
C VAL A 395 -29.12 0.58 -17.55
N PHE A 396 -28.24 0.04 -18.40
CA PHE A 396 -26.81 0.31 -18.36
C PHE A 396 -26.08 -0.07 -19.66
N TRP A 397 -24.79 0.23 -19.76
CA TRP A 397 -23.95 -0.06 -20.93
C TRP A 397 -22.89 -1.13 -20.65
N GLN A 398 -22.73 -2.03 -21.63
CA GLN A 398 -21.68 -3.07 -21.57
C GLN A 398 -20.31 -2.45 -21.89
N LEU A 399 -19.26 -3.02 -21.30
CA LEU A 399 -17.87 -2.75 -21.65
C LEU A 399 -17.27 -3.98 -22.35
N PRO A 400 -16.92 -3.93 -23.65
CA PRO A 400 -17.21 -2.84 -24.61
C PRO A 400 -18.69 -2.78 -25.01
N ILE A 401 -19.06 -1.71 -25.71
CA ILE A 401 -20.37 -1.55 -26.36
C ILE A 401 -20.45 -2.44 -27.61
N SER A 402 -19.36 -2.53 -28.36
CA SER A 402 -19.20 -3.49 -29.47
C SER A 402 -17.73 -3.76 -29.76
N GLY A 403 -17.39 -4.94 -30.29
CA GLY A 403 -16.01 -5.43 -30.39
C GLY A 403 -15.66 -6.38 -29.25
N ASP A 404 -14.37 -6.61 -29.00
CA ASP A 404 -13.92 -7.56 -27.97
C ASP A 404 -12.52 -7.21 -27.42
N TRP A 405 -12.16 -7.87 -26.32
CA TRP A 405 -10.88 -7.75 -25.64
C TRP A 405 -9.80 -8.57 -26.33
N LYS A 406 -8.52 -8.27 -26.05
CA LYS A 406 -7.42 -9.09 -26.56
C LYS A 406 -7.39 -10.47 -25.89
N PRO A 407 -7.03 -11.54 -26.62
CA PRO A 407 -7.15 -12.92 -26.14
C PRO A 407 -6.47 -13.25 -24.80
N GLN A 408 -5.39 -12.53 -24.42
CA GLN A 408 -4.70 -12.78 -23.14
C GLN A 408 -5.51 -12.43 -21.88
N PHE A 409 -6.63 -11.71 -22.01
CA PHE A 409 -7.58 -11.46 -20.93
C PHE A 409 -8.71 -12.51 -20.89
N GLY A 410 -8.83 -13.37 -21.90
CA GLY A 410 -9.74 -14.52 -21.90
C GLY A 410 -11.16 -14.25 -22.40
N LYS A 411 -12.03 -15.25 -22.18
CA LYS A 411 -13.48 -15.14 -22.44
C LYS A 411 -14.20 -14.73 -21.16
N GLY A 412 -15.31 -13.99 -21.29
CA GLY A 412 -16.08 -13.51 -20.13
C GLY A 412 -15.53 -12.25 -19.47
N VAL A 413 -14.69 -11.48 -20.17
CA VAL A 413 -14.31 -10.12 -19.76
C VAL A 413 -15.44 -9.11 -19.97
N PRO A 414 -16.22 -9.15 -21.08
CA PRO A 414 -17.28 -8.17 -21.33
C PRO A 414 -18.33 -8.11 -20.21
N THR A 415 -18.62 -6.91 -19.68
CA THR A 415 -19.35 -6.79 -18.41
C THR A 415 -20.26 -5.55 -18.32
N MET A 416 -21.35 -5.69 -17.55
CA MET A 416 -22.20 -4.58 -17.08
C MET A 416 -21.64 -3.90 -15.81
N ARG A 417 -20.55 -4.43 -15.26
CA ARG A 417 -19.97 -4.05 -13.96
C ARG A 417 -18.75 -3.15 -14.18
N ASN A 418 -18.98 -1.97 -14.73
CA ASN A 418 -17.94 -1.00 -15.12
C ASN A 418 -18.35 0.42 -14.71
N VAL A 419 -17.39 1.30 -14.40
CA VAL A 419 -17.72 2.68 -14.00
C VAL A 419 -17.96 3.63 -15.17
N TRP A 420 -17.53 3.29 -16.38
CA TRP A 420 -17.64 4.18 -17.55
C TRP A 420 -19.11 4.38 -17.95
N GLY A 421 -19.96 3.35 -17.85
CA GLY A 421 -21.41 3.51 -17.98
C GLY A 421 -22.05 4.42 -16.92
N VAL A 422 -21.44 4.58 -15.74
CA VAL A 422 -21.89 5.57 -14.72
C VAL A 422 -21.51 6.99 -15.13
N GLN A 423 -20.36 7.17 -15.78
CA GLN A 423 -19.95 8.45 -16.35
C GLN A 423 -20.81 8.81 -17.58
N GLU A 424 -21.33 7.83 -18.32
CA GLU A 424 -22.36 8.04 -19.35
C GLU A 424 -23.72 8.39 -18.74
N ALA A 425 -24.21 7.63 -17.75
CA ALA A 425 -25.43 7.97 -17.01
C ALA A 425 -25.40 9.39 -16.42
N ARG A 426 -24.21 9.86 -16.00
CA ARG A 426 -24.01 11.25 -15.58
C ARG A 426 -24.17 12.26 -16.74
N ALA A 427 -23.77 11.94 -17.97
CA ALA A 427 -24.03 12.80 -19.12
C ALA A 427 -25.55 12.92 -19.41
N PHE A 428 -26.30 11.83 -19.27
CA PHE A 428 -27.77 11.85 -19.32
C PHE A 428 -28.36 12.73 -18.20
N LEU A 429 -27.90 12.57 -16.95
CA LEU A 429 -28.35 13.37 -15.81
C LEU A 429 -28.05 14.86 -15.96
N GLU A 430 -26.85 15.24 -16.39
CA GLU A 430 -26.50 16.66 -16.58
C GLU A 430 -27.21 17.28 -17.78
N THR A 431 -27.49 16.51 -18.83
CA THR A 431 -28.35 16.97 -19.94
C THR A 431 -29.80 17.12 -19.49
N TYR A 432 -30.35 16.18 -18.73
CA TYR A 432 -31.69 16.32 -18.12
C TYR A 432 -31.79 17.53 -17.17
N ARG A 433 -30.74 17.82 -16.39
CA ARG A 433 -30.71 19.00 -15.50
C ARG A 433 -30.94 20.33 -16.26
N VAL A 434 -30.49 20.44 -17.52
CA VAL A 434 -30.64 21.65 -18.35
C VAL A 434 -31.77 21.59 -19.38
N GLU A 435 -32.09 20.43 -19.97
CA GLU A 435 -33.13 20.29 -21.02
C GLU A 435 -34.50 19.87 -20.48
N LYS A 436 -34.56 19.20 -19.31
CA LYS A 436 -35.77 18.62 -18.70
C LYS A 436 -36.55 17.62 -19.57
N ASP A 437 -35.95 17.12 -20.64
CA ASP A 437 -36.55 16.12 -21.54
C ASP A 437 -36.68 14.75 -20.82
N PRO A 438 -37.91 14.23 -20.62
CA PRO A 438 -38.14 13.01 -19.86
C PRO A 438 -37.61 11.74 -20.55
N LYS A 439 -37.25 11.77 -21.85
CA LYS A 439 -36.70 10.59 -22.55
C LYS A 439 -35.40 10.06 -21.93
N TYR A 440 -34.69 10.90 -21.19
CA TYR A 440 -33.44 10.55 -20.51
C TYR A 440 -33.65 9.81 -19.19
N LEU A 441 -34.81 9.96 -18.53
CA LEU A 441 -35.07 9.41 -17.19
C LEU A 441 -34.89 7.88 -17.08
N PRO A 442 -35.36 7.04 -18.02
CA PRO A 442 -35.19 5.57 -17.91
C PRO A 442 -33.73 5.12 -17.80
N TYR A 443 -32.80 5.83 -18.43
CA TYR A 443 -31.37 5.52 -18.41
C TYR A 443 -30.71 5.98 -17.09
N ILE A 444 -31.16 7.12 -16.56
CA ILE A 444 -30.67 7.68 -15.29
C ILE A 444 -31.17 6.81 -14.11
N ASP A 445 -32.48 6.59 -14.02
CA ASP A 445 -33.09 5.80 -12.93
C ASP A 445 -32.68 4.33 -13.00
N GLY A 446 -32.60 3.77 -14.21
CA GLY A 446 -32.15 2.40 -14.43
C GLY A 446 -30.69 2.19 -14.01
N THR A 447 -29.86 3.25 -14.08
CA THR A 447 -28.50 3.23 -13.52
C THR A 447 -28.51 3.27 -12.00
N VAL A 448 -29.33 4.12 -11.37
CA VAL A 448 -29.44 4.17 -9.88
C VAL A 448 -29.88 2.82 -9.32
N ARG A 449 -30.84 2.14 -9.97
CA ARG A 449 -31.26 0.79 -9.61
C ARG A 449 -30.14 -0.23 -9.83
N TRP A 450 -29.43 -0.18 -10.96
CA TRP A 450 -28.31 -1.09 -11.21
C TRP A 450 -27.15 -0.93 -10.21
N LEU A 451 -26.85 0.29 -9.76
CA LEU A 451 -25.83 0.56 -8.75
C LEU A 451 -26.13 -0.06 -7.37
N ARG A 452 -27.37 -0.47 -7.11
CA ARG A 452 -27.70 -1.30 -5.94
C ARG A 452 -27.09 -2.70 -6.04
N HIS A 453 -27.19 -3.32 -7.22
CA HIS A 453 -26.79 -4.69 -7.49
C HIS A 453 -25.31 -4.82 -7.91
N MET A 454 -24.71 -3.71 -8.40
CA MET A 454 -23.27 -3.59 -8.67
C MET A 454 -22.42 -3.30 -7.42
N LEU A 455 -23.02 -3.29 -6.22
CA LEU A 455 -22.33 -3.01 -4.96
C LEU A 455 -21.45 -4.17 -4.47
N TYR A 456 -21.60 -5.39 -5.03
CA TYR A 456 -20.88 -6.58 -4.56
C TYR A 456 -20.33 -7.43 -5.72
N THR A 457 -19.71 -6.75 -6.69
CA THR A 457 -19.10 -7.39 -7.87
C THR A 457 -17.70 -6.84 -8.15
N ARG A 458 -16.94 -7.48 -9.07
CA ARG A 458 -15.75 -6.85 -9.69
C ARG A 458 -16.15 -5.55 -10.43
N ASN A 459 -15.21 -4.62 -10.61
CA ASN A 459 -15.43 -3.34 -11.30
C ASN A 459 -14.41 -3.20 -12.45
N CYS A 460 -14.69 -3.84 -13.58
CA CYS A 460 -13.69 -4.07 -14.62
C CYS A 460 -13.31 -2.79 -15.36
N TYR A 461 -12.24 -2.14 -14.94
CA TYR A 461 -11.43 -1.33 -15.84
C TYR A 461 -10.63 -2.24 -16.80
N PRO A 462 -10.17 -1.71 -17.95
CA PRO A 462 -9.35 -2.48 -18.89
C PRO A 462 -8.03 -3.04 -18.35
N ASP A 463 -7.43 -2.42 -17.34
CA ASP A 463 -6.20 -2.86 -16.68
C ASP A 463 -6.41 -3.89 -15.56
N VAL A 464 -7.57 -3.91 -14.89
CA VAL A 464 -7.84 -4.76 -13.71
C VAL A 464 -9.12 -5.60 -13.82
N THR A 465 -9.20 -6.41 -14.88
CA THR A 465 -10.38 -7.21 -15.28
C THR A 465 -11.02 -8.13 -14.22
N ALA A 466 -10.27 -8.64 -13.24
CA ALA A 466 -10.80 -9.49 -12.15
C ALA A 466 -11.05 -8.75 -10.83
N ALA A 467 -10.51 -7.55 -10.64
CA ALA A 467 -10.45 -6.87 -9.34
C ALA A 467 -11.48 -5.73 -9.19
N MET A 468 -11.44 -5.08 -8.02
CA MET A 468 -12.10 -3.79 -7.78
C MET A 468 -11.06 -2.67 -7.84
N PHE A 469 -11.39 -1.53 -8.46
CA PHE A 469 -10.52 -0.35 -8.56
C PHE A 469 -11.10 0.84 -7.79
N ALA A 470 -10.33 1.44 -6.88
CA ALA A 470 -10.69 2.62 -6.08
C ALA A 470 -11.14 3.82 -6.93
N TRP A 471 -10.60 3.97 -8.15
CA TRP A 471 -11.03 5.01 -9.09
C TRP A 471 -12.54 5.03 -9.35
N SER A 472 -13.22 3.90 -9.17
CA SER A 472 -14.67 3.81 -9.33
C SER A 472 -15.46 4.66 -8.32
N GLY A 473 -14.87 4.98 -7.16
CA GLY A 473 -15.56 5.69 -6.07
C GLY A 473 -15.98 7.12 -6.39
N GLY A 474 -15.04 7.97 -6.84
CA GLY A 474 -15.32 9.37 -7.18
C GLY A 474 -16.44 9.55 -8.22
N PRO A 475 -16.44 8.84 -9.36
CA PRO A 475 -17.52 8.88 -10.34
C PRO A 475 -18.87 8.40 -9.78
N ILE A 476 -18.90 7.30 -9.04
CA ILE A 476 -20.15 6.71 -8.52
C ILE A 476 -20.77 7.63 -7.46
N VAL A 477 -19.99 8.07 -6.48
CA VAL A 477 -20.47 8.96 -5.41
C VAL A 477 -20.86 10.34 -5.97
N SER A 478 -20.11 10.88 -6.94
CA SER A 478 -20.48 12.12 -7.65
C SER A 478 -21.79 11.98 -8.44
N PHE A 479 -22.01 10.88 -9.16
CA PHE A 479 -23.27 10.62 -9.86
C PHE A 479 -24.45 10.50 -8.89
N LEU A 480 -24.32 9.68 -7.84
CA LEU A 480 -25.39 9.41 -6.88
C LEU A 480 -25.79 10.66 -6.08
N LEU A 481 -24.82 11.48 -5.64
CA LEU A 481 -25.11 12.76 -4.99
C LEU A 481 -25.75 13.76 -5.97
N ARG A 482 -25.28 13.85 -7.23
CA ARG A 482 -25.94 14.68 -8.27
C ARG A 482 -27.38 14.24 -8.53
N TYR A 483 -27.68 12.93 -8.47
CA TYR A 483 -29.05 12.41 -8.57
C TYR A 483 -29.90 12.86 -7.38
N TYR A 484 -29.43 12.63 -6.15
CA TYR A 484 -30.11 13.04 -4.91
C TYR A 484 -30.46 14.55 -4.92
N TYR A 485 -29.48 15.41 -5.20
CA TYR A 485 -29.70 16.87 -5.28
C TYR A 485 -30.56 17.31 -6.48
N THR A 486 -30.83 16.44 -7.46
CA THR A 486 -31.76 16.72 -8.57
C THR A 486 -33.21 16.31 -8.26
N PHE A 487 -33.42 15.27 -7.43
CA PHE A 487 -34.70 14.58 -7.34
C PHE A 487 -35.34 14.46 -5.95
N ARG A 488 -34.60 14.72 -4.86
CA ARG A 488 -35.15 14.65 -3.48
C ARG A 488 -36.37 15.57 -3.24
N ASP A 489 -36.39 16.71 -3.92
CA ASP A 489 -37.42 17.75 -3.83
C ASP A 489 -38.47 17.60 -4.96
N ALA A 490 -38.47 16.47 -5.69
CA ALA A 490 -39.42 16.21 -6.76
C ALA A 490 -40.85 16.06 -6.23
N SER A 491 -41.85 16.46 -7.03
CA SER A 491 -43.27 16.31 -6.70
C SER A 491 -43.73 14.84 -6.70
N ASP A 492 -43.18 14.03 -7.60
CA ASP A 492 -43.41 12.60 -7.70
C ASP A 492 -42.75 11.81 -6.54
N PRO A 493 -43.47 10.91 -5.84
CA PRO A 493 -42.90 10.03 -4.82
C PRO A 493 -41.81 9.08 -5.34
N GLN A 494 -41.89 8.55 -6.56
CA GLN A 494 -40.96 7.53 -7.04
C GLN A 494 -39.53 8.09 -7.16
N HIS A 495 -39.36 9.28 -7.73
CA HIS A 495 -38.08 9.98 -7.81
C HIS A 495 -37.54 10.36 -6.41
N ARG A 496 -38.39 10.69 -5.43
CA ARG A 496 -37.93 10.94 -4.06
C ARG A 496 -37.37 9.67 -3.39
N THR A 497 -38.05 8.54 -3.51
CA THR A 497 -37.55 7.24 -3.00
C THR A 497 -36.25 6.82 -3.68
N LEU A 498 -36.10 7.06 -4.99
CA LEU A 498 -34.84 6.82 -5.70
C LEU A 498 -33.73 7.80 -5.26
N ALA A 499 -34.07 9.04 -4.90
CA ALA A 499 -33.10 10.01 -4.38
C ALA A 499 -32.59 9.61 -2.98
N GLU A 500 -33.46 9.09 -2.11
CA GLU A 500 -33.08 8.52 -0.81
C GLU A 500 -32.18 7.28 -0.98
N LEU A 501 -32.54 6.36 -1.90
CA LEU A 501 -31.69 5.23 -2.27
C LEU A 501 -30.32 5.70 -2.78
N ALA A 502 -30.27 6.70 -3.67
CA ALA A 502 -29.03 7.24 -4.20
C ALA A 502 -28.15 7.88 -3.12
N PHE A 503 -28.74 8.60 -2.16
CA PHE A 503 -28.02 9.17 -1.01
C PHE A 503 -27.41 8.09 -0.13
N ASN A 504 -28.17 7.03 0.17
CA ASN A 504 -27.68 5.88 0.95
C ASN A 504 -26.55 5.15 0.20
N LEU A 505 -26.75 4.81 -1.07
CA LEU A 505 -25.72 4.18 -1.91
C LEU A 505 -24.47 5.06 -2.05
N ALA A 506 -24.58 6.39 -2.09
CA ALA A 506 -23.42 7.28 -2.13
C ALA A 506 -22.53 7.14 -0.89
N ARG A 507 -23.15 6.99 0.29
CA ARG A 507 -22.43 6.70 1.55
C ARG A 507 -21.87 5.27 1.53
N THR A 508 -22.65 4.28 1.12
CA THR A 508 -22.22 2.88 1.07
C THR A 508 -21.03 2.68 0.14
N TYR A 509 -21.06 3.27 -1.07
CA TYR A 509 -19.93 3.21 -2.01
C TYR A 509 -18.67 3.92 -1.50
N ALA A 510 -18.80 4.94 -0.65
CA ALA A 510 -17.65 5.58 0.00
C ALA A 510 -16.95 4.65 1.01
N TYR A 511 -17.68 3.72 1.65
CA TYR A 511 -17.07 2.64 2.44
C TYR A 511 -16.50 1.50 1.56
N ARG A 512 -17.19 1.13 0.47
CA ARG A 512 -16.76 0.07 -0.48
C ARG A 512 -15.39 0.31 -1.12
N TYR A 513 -15.02 1.58 -1.31
CA TYR A 513 -13.72 1.99 -1.89
C TYR A 513 -12.76 2.60 -0.86
N LEU A 514 -12.85 2.20 0.42
CA LEU A 514 -11.96 2.64 1.49
C LEU A 514 -11.07 1.50 2.05
N PRO A 515 -10.16 0.92 1.24
CA PRO A 515 -9.16 -0.07 1.65
C PRO A 515 -8.01 0.62 2.39
N ILE A 516 -8.31 1.18 3.55
CA ILE A 516 -7.40 2.05 4.31
C ILE A 516 -6.69 1.29 5.44
N TRP A 517 -5.38 1.54 5.59
CA TRP A 517 -4.64 1.04 6.75
C TRP A 517 -5.14 1.73 8.02
N THR A 518 -5.84 0.97 8.86
CA THR A 518 -6.52 1.46 10.08
C THR A 518 -5.55 1.86 11.19
N THR A 519 -4.44 1.13 11.28
CA THR A 519 -3.28 1.35 12.13
C THR A 519 -2.03 0.98 11.33
N ASP A 520 -0.86 1.19 11.93
CA ASP A 520 0.38 0.54 11.50
C ASP A 520 0.22 -1.00 11.42
N ASN A 521 1.00 -1.65 10.55
CA ASN A 521 0.87 -3.06 10.18
C ASN A 521 2.06 -3.93 10.61
N ASP A 522 3.25 -3.35 10.76
CA ASP A 522 4.44 -4.06 11.23
C ASP A 522 5.26 -3.17 12.17
N LYS A 523 4.97 -3.27 13.47
CA LYS A 523 5.62 -2.47 14.52
C LYS A 523 7.14 -2.63 14.59
N MET A 524 7.71 -3.62 13.88
CA MET A 524 9.13 -4.01 13.96
C MET A 524 10.03 -3.34 12.93
N ASP A 525 9.52 -2.44 12.09
CA ASP A 525 10.33 -1.59 11.20
C ASP A 525 10.23 -0.09 11.56
N ASN A 526 10.53 0.81 10.62
CA ASN A 526 10.51 2.27 10.82
C ASN A 526 9.52 3.02 9.91
N LEU A 527 8.72 2.30 9.14
CA LEU A 527 7.58 2.82 8.41
C LEU A 527 6.43 3.12 9.40
N ASP A 528 5.29 3.54 8.88
CA ASP A 528 4.01 3.53 9.60
C ASP A 528 2.93 3.49 8.51
N SER A 529 2.24 2.37 8.36
CA SER A 529 1.31 2.20 7.24
C SER A 529 0.02 3.00 7.36
N ALA A 530 -0.33 3.50 8.55
CA ALA A 530 -1.68 4.01 8.80
C ALA A 530 -2.06 5.18 7.87
N PHE A 531 -3.33 5.17 7.45
CA PHE A 531 -3.96 6.08 6.48
C PHE A 531 -3.51 6.00 5.01
N PHE A 532 -2.55 5.14 4.64
CA PHE A 532 -2.41 4.83 3.21
C PHE A 532 -3.57 3.97 2.71
N CYS A 533 -3.71 3.82 1.38
CA CYS A 533 -4.68 2.93 0.75
C CYS A 533 -4.06 2.18 -0.43
N GLU A 534 -4.57 0.98 -0.70
CA GLU A 534 -4.34 0.26 -1.95
C GLU A 534 -5.20 0.87 -3.09
N PRO A 535 -4.72 0.90 -4.35
CA PRO A 535 -5.51 1.40 -5.47
C PRO A 535 -6.54 0.37 -5.95
N ASN A 536 -6.22 -0.91 -5.93
CA ASN A 536 -7.12 -1.96 -6.36
C ASN A 536 -6.85 -3.28 -5.62
N ALA A 537 -7.83 -4.17 -5.67
CA ALA A 537 -7.76 -5.46 -4.99
C ALA A 537 -6.86 -6.50 -5.67
N GLY A 538 -6.24 -6.17 -6.82
CA GLY A 538 -5.37 -7.10 -7.52
C GLY A 538 -4.01 -7.29 -6.84
N VAL A 539 -3.44 -8.48 -6.97
CA VAL A 539 -2.09 -8.80 -6.46
C VAL A 539 -1.01 -7.74 -6.74
N PRO A 540 -0.90 -7.11 -7.94
CA PRO A 540 0.25 -6.24 -8.24
C PRO A 540 0.44 -5.02 -7.32
N TRP A 541 -0.58 -4.66 -6.54
CA TRP A 541 -0.53 -3.60 -5.52
C TRP A 541 -0.84 -4.12 -4.09
N CYS A 542 -0.98 -5.42 -3.89
CA CYS A 542 -1.25 -6.02 -2.57
C CYS A 542 -0.10 -5.74 -1.60
N GLY A 543 -0.41 -5.13 -0.44
CA GLY A 543 0.61 -4.71 0.51
C GLY A 543 1.43 -3.50 0.07
N ALA A 544 0.94 -2.71 -0.89
CA ALA A 544 1.58 -1.48 -1.35
C ALA A 544 0.60 -0.30 -1.40
N ALA A 545 1.05 0.85 -0.88
CA ALA A 545 0.32 2.10 -1.00
C ALA A 545 0.50 2.74 -2.38
N CYS A 546 -0.51 3.45 -2.87
CA CYS A 546 -0.49 4.18 -4.14
C CYS A 546 -0.91 5.63 -3.93
N SER A 547 -0.25 6.61 -4.56
CA SER A 547 -0.78 7.98 -4.65
C SER A 547 -1.69 8.18 -5.86
N ASN A 548 -1.46 7.38 -6.91
CA ASN A 548 -1.83 7.71 -8.28
C ASN A 548 -3.34 7.69 -8.50
N GLU A 549 -3.97 6.52 -8.54
CA GLU A 549 -5.41 6.36 -8.73
C GLU A 549 -6.20 6.38 -7.40
N VAL A 550 -5.51 6.64 -6.29
CA VAL A 550 -6.09 6.73 -4.93
C VAL A 550 -6.50 8.16 -4.58
N TRP A 551 -5.98 9.19 -5.26
CA TRP A 551 -6.31 10.60 -4.96
C TRP A 551 -7.80 10.93 -5.17
N VAL A 552 -8.48 10.16 -6.02
CA VAL A 552 -9.95 10.15 -6.17
C VAL A 552 -10.70 9.71 -4.89
N ASN A 553 -10.08 8.91 -4.01
CA ASN A 553 -10.66 8.59 -2.70
C ASN A 553 -10.69 9.82 -1.79
N ALA A 554 -9.69 10.71 -1.87
CA ALA A 554 -9.74 11.97 -1.14
C ALA A 554 -10.90 12.86 -1.62
N TYR A 555 -11.13 12.92 -2.95
CA TYR A 555 -12.29 13.59 -3.55
C TYR A 555 -13.61 12.96 -3.07
N MET A 556 -13.72 11.63 -3.13
CA MET A 556 -14.88 10.85 -2.72
C MET A 556 -15.23 11.06 -1.25
N LEU A 557 -14.25 10.92 -0.34
CA LEU A 557 -14.43 11.13 1.10
C LEU A 557 -14.84 12.57 1.40
N ALA A 558 -14.27 13.55 0.71
CA ALA A 558 -14.61 14.96 0.91
C ALA A 558 -16.07 15.27 0.54
N ILE A 559 -16.55 14.81 -0.63
CA ILE A 559 -17.95 15.03 -1.03
C ILE A 559 -18.93 14.19 -0.19
N ALA A 560 -18.56 12.97 0.19
CA ALA A 560 -19.38 12.13 1.05
C ALA A 560 -19.49 12.70 2.47
N TYR A 561 -18.38 13.18 3.04
CA TYR A 561 -18.34 13.80 4.37
C TYR A 561 -19.27 15.02 4.46
N VAL A 562 -19.13 16.02 3.57
CA VAL A 562 -19.94 17.24 3.67
C VAL A 562 -21.44 17.01 3.37
N ALA A 563 -21.75 15.97 2.58
CA ALA A 563 -23.12 15.57 2.27
C ALA A 563 -23.79 14.71 3.36
N THR A 564 -23.03 13.91 4.12
CA THR A 564 -23.58 12.93 5.09
C THR A 564 -23.35 13.31 6.56
N GLY A 565 -22.24 13.98 6.87
CA GLY A 565 -21.77 14.23 8.22
C GLY A 565 -21.14 13.02 8.92
N ASP A 566 -20.82 11.95 8.18
CA ASP A 566 -20.20 10.75 8.76
C ASP A 566 -18.75 11.05 9.23
N PRO A 567 -18.45 10.99 10.54
CA PRO A 567 -17.18 11.44 11.07
C PRO A 567 -16.00 10.55 10.66
N LEU A 568 -16.24 9.31 10.22
CA LEU A 568 -15.17 8.42 9.77
C LEU A 568 -14.59 8.90 8.44
N PHE A 569 -15.41 9.44 7.53
CA PHE A 569 -14.90 10.03 6.29
C PHE A 569 -14.03 11.26 6.54
N GLY A 570 -14.42 12.09 7.52
CA GLY A 570 -13.61 13.22 7.98
C GLY A 570 -12.28 12.78 8.60
N TYR A 571 -12.33 11.82 9.52
CA TYR A 571 -11.15 11.21 10.17
C TYR A 571 -10.15 10.65 9.16
N TYR A 572 -10.62 9.77 8.27
CA TYR A 572 -9.74 9.11 7.29
C TYR A 572 -9.15 10.11 6.30
N LEU A 573 -9.93 11.09 5.83
CA LEU A 573 -9.42 12.16 4.96
C LEU A 573 -8.34 13.00 5.66
N ARG A 574 -8.50 13.33 6.95
CA ARG A 574 -7.49 14.10 7.72
C ARG A 574 -6.16 13.36 7.85
N GLY A 575 -6.18 12.09 8.22
CA GLY A 575 -4.97 11.28 8.37
C GLY A 575 -4.32 10.92 7.02
N MET A 576 -5.13 10.69 5.98
CA MET A 576 -4.62 10.52 4.60
C MET A 576 -3.80 11.74 4.18
N LEU A 577 -4.33 12.96 4.36
CA LEU A 577 -3.70 14.21 3.92
C LEU A 577 -2.52 14.67 4.78
N GLU A 578 -2.40 14.17 6.02
CA GLU A 578 -1.18 14.31 6.83
C GLU A 578 -0.01 13.54 6.18
N ARG A 579 -0.26 12.29 5.77
CA ARG A 579 0.79 11.31 5.42
C ARG A 579 1.02 11.12 3.93
N TRP A 580 0.11 11.55 3.06
CA TRP A 580 0.21 11.37 1.60
C TRP A 580 1.54 11.87 1.02
N HIS A 581 2.15 12.88 1.65
CA HIS A 581 3.44 13.41 1.27
C HIS A 581 4.53 12.32 1.21
N HIS A 582 4.47 11.27 2.04
CA HIS A 582 5.40 10.12 1.97
C HIS A 582 5.35 9.34 0.64
N LEU A 583 4.35 9.56 -0.22
CA LEU A 583 4.20 8.90 -1.52
C LEU A 583 4.87 9.66 -2.67
N TYR A 584 5.58 10.77 -2.42
CA TYR A 584 6.54 11.27 -3.41
C TYR A 584 7.64 10.23 -3.71
N LYS A 585 8.04 10.12 -4.98
CA LYS A 585 9.12 9.23 -5.44
C LYS A 585 10.45 9.61 -4.81
N ASP A 586 11.40 8.67 -4.80
CA ASP A 586 12.80 9.00 -4.53
C ASP A 586 13.40 9.73 -5.75
N ILE A 587 13.12 11.04 -5.81
CA ILE A 587 13.62 12.03 -6.76
C ILE A 587 13.85 13.32 -5.96
N GLU A 588 15.04 13.90 -6.05
CA GLU A 588 15.36 15.15 -5.35
C GLU A 588 15.04 16.37 -6.23
N LYS A 589 14.36 17.35 -5.63
CA LYS A 589 14.12 18.70 -6.17
C LYS A 589 14.27 19.71 -5.03
N PRO A 590 14.37 21.03 -5.29
CA PRO A 590 14.67 22.00 -4.22
C PRO A 590 13.62 22.10 -3.10
N LYS A 591 12.33 21.89 -3.41
CA LYS A 591 11.19 21.94 -2.47
C LYS A 591 9.89 21.38 -3.11
N PRO A 592 8.83 21.04 -2.34
CA PRO A 592 7.56 20.47 -2.83
C PRO A 592 6.98 21.17 -4.08
N ARG A 593 7.02 22.50 -4.14
CA ARG A 593 6.52 23.27 -5.30
C ARG A 593 7.27 23.02 -6.62
N ALA A 594 8.52 22.58 -6.56
CA ALA A 594 9.30 22.23 -7.76
C ALA A 594 8.93 20.85 -8.32
N TYR A 595 8.22 20.03 -7.55
CA TYR A 595 7.65 18.79 -8.03
C TYR A 595 6.37 19.02 -8.85
N GLN A 596 5.99 18.01 -9.62
CA GLN A 596 4.81 17.89 -10.46
C GLN A 596 4.02 16.65 -10.01
N SER A 597 2.73 16.55 -10.34
CA SER A 597 1.91 15.39 -9.98
C SER A 597 2.49 14.04 -10.41
N GLN A 598 3.19 13.99 -11.54
CA GLN A 598 3.93 12.82 -12.03
C GLN A 598 5.17 12.40 -11.18
N ASP A 599 5.50 13.11 -10.10
CA ASP A 599 6.61 12.76 -9.21
C ASP A 599 6.16 11.99 -7.94
N LEU A 600 4.90 11.55 -7.85
CA LEU A 600 4.39 10.67 -6.79
C LEU A 600 4.18 9.23 -7.29
N THR A 601 4.31 8.25 -6.40
CA THR A 601 4.50 6.84 -6.77
C THR A 601 3.21 6.03 -6.86
N GLU A 602 3.11 5.18 -7.90
CA GLU A 602 2.02 4.20 -7.99
C GLU A 602 2.14 3.09 -6.93
N ARG A 603 3.35 2.82 -6.42
CA ARG A 603 3.60 1.74 -5.43
C ARG A 603 4.69 2.14 -4.44
N PHE A 604 4.34 2.14 -3.16
CA PHE A 604 5.24 2.19 -2.02
C PHE A 604 5.03 0.92 -1.20
N GLY A 605 6.05 0.06 -1.11
CA GLY A 605 5.94 -1.24 -0.46
C GLY A 605 5.82 -1.12 1.06
N LEU A 606 4.76 -1.68 1.65
CA LEU A 606 4.47 -1.60 3.09
C LEU A 606 4.58 -2.95 3.83
N PHE A 607 4.82 -4.07 3.12
CA PHE A 607 5.00 -5.37 3.75
C PHE A 607 5.91 -6.30 2.94
N ASP A 608 6.46 -7.31 3.58
CA ASP A 608 7.39 -8.28 2.98
C ASP A 608 6.67 -9.30 2.09
N GLY A 609 7.26 -9.60 0.93
CA GLY A 609 6.63 -10.39 -0.14
C GLY A 609 5.73 -9.57 -1.08
N ALA A 610 5.52 -8.28 -0.83
CA ALA A 610 4.75 -7.42 -1.74
C ALA A 610 5.46 -7.20 -3.09
N PRO A 611 4.74 -7.04 -4.22
CA PRO A 611 5.37 -6.85 -5.55
C PRO A 611 6.22 -5.57 -5.69
N GLN A 612 6.03 -4.60 -4.79
CA GLN A 612 6.99 -3.52 -4.55
C GLN A 612 7.69 -3.82 -3.22
N GLN A 613 9.01 -3.95 -3.24
CA GLN A 613 9.81 -4.27 -2.06
C GLN A 613 9.53 -3.28 -0.91
N LYS A 614 9.40 -3.80 0.31
CA LYS A 614 9.14 -3.04 1.54
C LYS A 614 10.08 -1.83 1.69
N GLY A 615 9.53 -0.66 2.01
CA GLY A 615 10.25 0.62 2.11
C GLY A 615 10.63 1.28 0.78
N THR A 616 10.51 0.60 -0.36
CA THR A 616 10.91 1.13 -1.68
C THR A 616 9.71 1.69 -2.47
N ARG A 617 9.98 2.55 -3.46
CA ARG A 617 8.98 3.24 -4.27
C ARG A 617 9.17 3.00 -5.77
N ALA A 618 8.08 2.84 -6.51
CA ALA A 618 8.07 2.81 -7.97
C ALA A 618 8.46 4.19 -8.56
N ASN A 619 9.20 4.19 -9.67
CA ASN A 619 9.55 5.40 -10.42
C ASN A 619 8.41 5.90 -11.34
N TYR A 620 7.34 5.11 -11.53
CA TYR A 620 6.15 5.44 -12.31
C TYR A 620 4.96 5.81 -11.39
N GLY A 621 3.82 6.16 -12.00
CA GLY A 621 2.66 6.77 -11.34
C GLY A 621 2.76 8.29 -11.21
N GLY A 622 1.76 8.87 -10.55
CA GLY A 622 1.62 10.29 -10.25
C GLY A 622 0.59 10.55 -9.14
N LEU A 623 -0.28 11.54 -9.34
CA LEU A 623 -1.36 11.94 -8.43
C LEU A 623 -2.55 12.37 -9.30
N TRP A 624 -3.56 11.50 -9.46
CA TRP A 624 -4.68 11.68 -10.38
C TRP A 624 -6.01 11.45 -9.64
N GLY A 625 -6.94 12.41 -9.70
CA GLY A 625 -8.19 12.29 -8.94
C GLY A 625 -8.95 13.59 -8.68
N GLY A 626 -8.33 14.73 -8.95
CA GLY A 626 -8.99 16.04 -8.91
C GLY A 626 -9.32 16.57 -7.51
N PHE A 627 -8.88 15.94 -6.41
CA PHE A 627 -9.23 16.44 -5.08
C PHE A 627 -8.70 17.86 -4.81
N GLU A 628 -7.60 18.27 -5.44
CA GLU A 628 -7.10 19.65 -5.39
C GLU A 628 -8.12 20.69 -5.90
N VAL A 629 -9.07 20.30 -6.77
CA VAL A 629 -10.16 21.17 -7.21
C VAL A 629 -11.16 21.48 -6.10
N LEU A 630 -11.17 20.73 -5.00
CA LEU A 630 -11.99 20.95 -3.80
C LEU A 630 -11.17 21.48 -2.60
N SER A 631 -9.92 21.04 -2.44
CA SER A 631 -9.12 21.34 -1.25
C SER A 631 -8.15 22.51 -1.41
N TYR A 632 -7.50 22.71 -2.55
CA TYR A 632 -6.45 23.73 -2.63
C TYR A 632 -7.04 25.15 -2.55
N PRO A 633 -6.53 26.05 -1.67
CA PRO A 633 -7.05 27.42 -1.53
C PRO A 633 -6.85 28.29 -2.77
N LEU A 634 -7.96 28.84 -3.28
CA LEU A 634 -7.98 29.54 -4.57
C LEU A 634 -7.49 30.99 -4.46
N GLY A 635 -6.83 31.48 -5.50
CA GLY A 635 -6.31 32.85 -5.57
C GLY A 635 -5.18 33.10 -4.58
N ASN A 636 -5.41 34.05 -3.66
CA ASN A 636 -4.51 34.38 -2.53
C ASN A 636 -5.17 34.01 -1.19
N SER A 637 -6.13 33.08 -1.17
CA SER A 637 -6.79 32.63 0.06
C SER A 637 -5.80 31.91 0.97
N LYS A 638 -5.86 32.14 2.29
CA LYS A 638 -5.21 31.25 3.26
C LYS A 638 -5.97 29.93 3.31
N MET A 639 -7.18 29.97 3.83
CA MET A 639 -8.04 28.80 3.96
C MET A 639 -8.96 28.58 2.75
N ARG A 640 -9.31 27.32 2.48
CA ARG A 640 -10.49 26.88 1.74
C ARG A 640 -11.46 26.17 2.66
N VAL A 641 -12.74 26.58 2.64
CA VAL A 641 -13.82 25.87 3.35
C VAL A 641 -14.69 25.13 2.34
N LEU A 642 -14.71 23.80 2.44
CA LEU A 642 -15.62 22.94 1.70
C LEU A 642 -16.89 22.73 2.54
N CYS A 643 -18.02 23.16 2.01
CA CYS A 643 -19.32 23.18 2.67
C CYS A 643 -20.27 22.11 2.10
N GLY A 644 -21.26 21.70 2.89
CA GLY A 644 -22.35 20.81 2.47
C GLY A 644 -23.45 20.74 3.53
N GLU A 645 -24.50 19.98 3.26
CA GLU A 645 -25.74 20.06 4.08
C GLU A 645 -25.62 19.45 5.49
N LYS A 646 -24.59 18.66 5.76
CA LYS A 646 -24.42 17.93 7.02
C LYS A 646 -23.10 18.22 7.73
N ALA A 647 -22.07 18.66 7.02
CA ALA A 647 -20.82 19.10 7.60
C ALA A 647 -20.07 20.07 6.67
N ALA A 648 -19.03 20.70 7.22
CA ALA A 648 -18.00 21.42 6.48
C ALA A 648 -16.61 20.97 6.93
N ILE A 649 -15.59 21.18 6.08
CA ILE A 649 -14.18 20.88 6.36
C ILE A 649 -13.28 21.95 5.73
N ALA A 650 -12.16 22.25 6.37
CA ALA A 650 -11.21 23.28 5.93
C ALA A 650 -9.84 22.72 5.53
N PHE A 651 -9.14 23.46 4.68
CA PHE A 651 -7.76 23.19 4.23
C PHE A 651 -7.02 24.52 4.14
N ASP A 652 -5.77 24.62 4.61
CA ASP A 652 -5.00 25.89 4.67
C ASP A 652 -3.83 25.89 3.67
N GLN A 653 -3.16 27.04 3.49
CA GLN A 653 -1.84 27.12 2.84
C GLN A 653 -0.83 27.99 3.60
N GLY A 654 0.26 27.35 4.02
CA GLY A 654 1.38 27.98 4.73
C GLY A 654 1.06 28.13 6.20
N GLY A 655 1.05 27.00 6.89
CA GLY A 655 0.65 26.84 8.29
C GLY A 655 -0.72 26.19 8.45
N ILE A 656 -1.14 26.09 9.72
CA ILE A 656 -2.44 25.56 10.19
C ILE A 656 -3.15 26.60 11.09
N GLU A 657 -2.85 27.88 10.84
CA GLU A 657 -3.19 29.03 11.67
C GLU A 657 -4.65 29.52 11.46
N THR A 658 -5.36 29.04 10.44
CA THR A 658 -6.70 29.54 10.07
C THR A 658 -7.71 28.41 9.92
N ASN A 659 -8.82 28.46 10.66
CA ASN A 659 -9.89 27.46 10.64
C ASN A 659 -11.29 28.13 10.72
N PHE A 660 -12.35 27.34 10.84
CA PHE A 660 -13.73 27.80 11.05
C PHE A 660 -14.39 27.09 12.23
N ARG A 661 -15.51 27.65 12.71
CA ARG A 661 -16.43 27.02 13.67
C ARG A 661 -17.88 27.46 13.41
N ASP A 662 -18.80 26.95 14.22
CA ASP A 662 -20.23 27.30 14.25
C ASP A 662 -20.95 27.21 12.88
N TYR A 663 -20.56 26.25 12.05
CA TYR A 663 -21.09 26.07 10.69
C TYR A 663 -22.59 25.74 10.72
N ARG A 664 -23.38 26.47 9.93
CA ARG A 664 -24.84 26.34 9.81
C ARG A 664 -25.23 26.21 8.35
N TYR A 665 -26.18 25.33 8.08
CA TYR A 665 -26.81 25.17 6.76
C TYR A 665 -28.29 25.56 6.83
N TYR A 666 -28.77 26.32 5.83
CA TYR A 666 -30.11 26.91 5.79
C TYR A 666 -30.99 26.38 4.65
N GLY A 667 -30.53 25.35 3.92
CA GLY A 667 -31.19 24.84 2.71
C GLY A 667 -30.79 25.59 1.43
N LYS A 668 -31.05 24.98 0.27
CA LYS A 668 -30.82 25.56 -1.07
C LYS A 668 -29.41 26.14 -1.29
N GLY A 669 -28.38 25.57 -0.66
CA GLY A 669 -27.01 26.08 -0.72
C GLY A 669 -26.76 27.38 0.05
N ASN A 670 -27.64 27.77 0.98
CA ASN A 670 -27.43 28.90 1.91
C ASN A 670 -26.74 28.40 3.19
N PHE A 671 -25.72 29.12 3.69
CA PHE A 671 -24.95 28.71 4.88
C PHE A 671 -24.24 29.88 5.57
N SER A 672 -23.68 29.64 6.76
CA SER A 672 -22.70 30.54 7.40
C SER A 672 -21.74 29.82 8.34
N PHE A 673 -20.58 30.42 8.62
CA PHE A 673 -19.64 29.98 9.66
C PHE A 673 -18.90 31.17 10.30
N THR A 674 -18.39 30.97 11.51
CA THR A 674 -17.46 31.89 12.18
C THR A 674 -16.02 31.51 11.80
N LEU A 675 -15.18 32.49 11.48
CA LEU A 675 -13.75 32.31 11.26
C LEU A 675 -12.98 32.29 12.59
N THR A 676 -11.91 31.51 12.63
CA THR A 676 -10.95 31.47 13.75
C THR A 676 -9.54 31.53 13.22
N SER A 677 -8.69 32.42 13.73
CA SER A 677 -7.27 32.41 13.41
C SER A 677 -6.39 32.81 14.61
N THR A 678 -5.20 32.20 14.69
CA THR A 678 -4.13 32.59 15.62
C THR A 678 -3.26 33.74 15.08
N GLY A 679 -3.40 34.11 13.79
CA GLY A 679 -2.72 35.25 13.18
C GLY A 679 -3.42 36.59 13.41
N SER A 680 -2.63 37.67 13.45
CA SER A 680 -3.11 39.05 13.64
C SER A 680 -3.62 39.76 12.38
N ASP A 681 -3.27 39.23 11.21
CA ASP A 681 -3.32 39.97 9.95
C ASP A 681 -4.62 39.73 9.18
N THR A 682 -5.02 40.68 8.32
CA THR A 682 -6.18 40.48 7.44
C THR A 682 -5.88 39.43 6.38
N PHE A 683 -6.71 38.39 6.31
CA PHE A 683 -6.57 37.30 5.34
C PHE A 683 -7.74 37.27 4.33
N SER A 684 -7.73 36.24 3.49
CA SER A 684 -8.78 35.93 2.52
C SER A 684 -9.08 34.44 2.56
N ILE A 685 -10.30 34.04 2.19
CA ILE A 685 -10.69 32.63 2.11
C ILE A 685 -11.28 32.31 0.73
N SER A 686 -11.27 31.03 0.40
CA SER A 686 -12.09 30.46 -0.67
C SER A 686 -13.14 29.55 -0.06
N VAL A 687 -14.32 29.49 -0.68
CA VAL A 687 -15.44 28.69 -0.20
C VAL A 687 -16.04 27.92 -1.36
N THR A 688 -16.32 26.63 -1.16
CA THR A 688 -16.88 25.74 -2.19
C THR A 688 -18.02 24.91 -1.61
N ILE A 689 -19.11 24.76 -2.34
CA ILE A 689 -20.25 23.91 -1.95
C ILE A 689 -20.66 23.01 -3.13
N PRO A 690 -20.14 21.76 -3.20
CA PRO A 690 -20.32 20.89 -4.36
C PRO A 690 -21.79 20.72 -4.75
N PHE A 691 -22.04 20.70 -6.07
CA PHE A 691 -23.37 20.54 -6.69
C PHE A 691 -24.36 21.70 -6.51
N PHE A 692 -24.06 22.71 -5.68
CA PHE A 692 -24.85 23.94 -5.55
C PHE A 692 -24.19 25.10 -6.30
N ARG A 693 -24.96 26.14 -6.60
CA ARG A 693 -24.48 27.38 -7.24
C ARG A 693 -24.38 28.52 -6.23
N LEU A 694 -23.33 29.32 -6.35
CA LEU A 694 -23.03 30.49 -5.52
C LEU A 694 -23.21 31.82 -6.28
N ASP A 695 -23.23 31.80 -7.61
CA ASP A 695 -23.52 32.98 -8.41
C ASP A 695 -24.96 33.48 -8.15
N GLY A 696 -25.11 34.80 -8.00
CA GLY A 696 -26.38 35.43 -7.64
C GLY A 696 -26.78 35.30 -6.16
N LYS A 697 -26.02 34.60 -5.30
CA LYS A 697 -26.25 34.65 -3.85
C LYS A 697 -25.64 35.92 -3.25
N GLN A 698 -26.41 36.62 -2.43
CA GLN A 698 -25.89 37.73 -1.62
C GLN A 698 -24.91 37.18 -0.57
N VAL A 699 -23.75 37.83 -0.43
CA VAL A 699 -22.80 37.55 0.66
C VAL A 699 -22.89 38.64 1.72
N TYR A 700 -22.80 38.22 2.99
CA TYR A 700 -22.77 39.09 4.16
C TYR A 700 -21.57 38.79 5.04
N LEU A 701 -21.02 39.85 5.63
CA LEU A 701 -20.02 39.79 6.70
C LEU A 701 -20.69 40.28 8.00
N ILE A 702 -20.59 39.53 9.09
CA ILE A 702 -21.02 39.99 10.42
C ILE A 702 -19.79 40.09 11.31
N ARG A 703 -19.33 41.33 11.54
CA ARG A 703 -18.14 41.66 12.34
C ARG A 703 -18.59 42.35 13.62
N LYS A 704 -18.27 41.79 14.80
CA LYS A 704 -18.69 42.31 16.12
C LYS A 704 -20.21 42.58 16.23
N GLY A 705 -21.02 41.73 15.60
CA GLY A 705 -22.48 41.84 15.56
C GLY A 705 -23.05 42.78 14.49
N GLN A 706 -22.23 43.65 13.87
CA GLN A 706 -22.67 44.49 12.75
C GLN A 706 -22.70 43.67 11.46
N LYS A 707 -23.89 43.52 10.86
CA LYS A 707 -24.08 42.89 9.55
C LYS A 707 -23.85 43.90 8.41
N THR A 708 -22.87 43.61 7.57
CA THR A 708 -22.52 44.36 6.35
C THR A 708 -22.81 43.51 5.12
N VAL A 709 -23.26 44.16 4.05
CA VAL A 709 -23.48 43.54 2.73
C VAL A 709 -22.18 43.67 1.93
N LEU A 710 -21.63 42.56 1.43
CA LEU A 710 -20.40 42.58 0.63
C LEU A 710 -20.71 42.84 -0.86
N ALA A 711 -19.78 43.46 -1.57
CA ALA A 711 -19.87 43.78 -3.00
C ALA A 711 -19.04 42.81 -3.87
N GLU A 712 -19.65 42.26 -4.93
CA GLU A 712 -18.93 41.44 -5.90
C GLU A 712 -17.97 42.30 -6.75
N GLY A 713 -16.77 41.77 -6.97
CA GLY A 713 -15.67 42.48 -7.66
C GLY A 713 -14.82 43.37 -6.75
N THR A 714 -15.24 43.59 -5.49
CA THR A 714 -14.46 44.33 -4.48
C THR A 714 -14.13 43.46 -3.27
N ASP A 715 -15.15 42.96 -2.56
CA ASP A 715 -14.97 42.17 -1.34
C ASP A 715 -14.93 40.67 -1.61
N TYR A 716 -15.73 40.22 -2.59
CA TYR A 716 -15.80 38.82 -3.01
C TYR A 716 -15.88 38.68 -4.54
N LYS A 717 -15.72 37.45 -5.04
CA LYS A 717 -15.92 37.09 -6.46
C LYS A 717 -16.33 35.63 -6.60
N VAL A 718 -17.28 35.34 -7.50
CA VAL A 718 -17.60 33.95 -7.89
C VAL A 718 -16.76 33.54 -9.10
N TYR A 719 -16.33 32.28 -9.16
CA TYR A 719 -15.52 31.80 -10.28
C TYR A 719 -16.39 31.36 -11.46
N LYS A 720 -16.32 32.08 -12.59
CA LYS A 720 -17.07 31.77 -13.84
C LYS A 720 -17.01 30.30 -14.31
N PHE A 721 -15.94 29.60 -13.96
CA PHE A 721 -15.67 28.20 -14.36
C PHE A 721 -15.93 27.18 -13.24
N SER A 722 -16.24 27.64 -12.03
CA SER A 722 -16.66 26.85 -10.86
C SER A 722 -17.69 27.69 -10.11
N PRO A 723 -18.96 27.75 -10.59
CA PRO A 723 -20.01 28.56 -9.97
C PRO A 723 -20.38 28.05 -8.56
N ASP A 724 -19.92 26.87 -8.20
CA ASP A 724 -19.93 26.25 -6.87
C ASP A 724 -18.81 26.79 -5.93
N SER A 725 -17.92 27.67 -6.41
CA SER A 725 -16.81 28.25 -5.65
C SER A 725 -16.75 29.79 -5.70
N MET A 726 -16.38 30.40 -4.58
CA MET A 726 -16.11 31.84 -4.46
C MET A 726 -14.82 32.13 -3.67
N PHE A 727 -14.33 33.37 -3.79
CA PHE A 727 -13.25 33.96 -2.98
C PHE A 727 -13.80 35.17 -2.23
N ILE A 728 -13.38 35.38 -0.98
CA ILE A 728 -13.79 36.48 -0.10
C ILE A 728 -12.55 37.03 0.61
N GLY A 729 -12.35 38.36 0.61
CA GLY A 729 -11.17 39.03 1.16
C GLY A 729 -11.44 39.96 2.34
N ASN A 730 -10.37 40.56 2.88
CA ASN A 730 -10.37 41.56 3.96
C ASN A 730 -10.95 41.05 5.30
N LEU A 731 -10.73 39.76 5.60
CA LEU A 731 -11.30 39.03 6.74
C LEU A 731 -10.33 38.98 7.93
N VAL A 732 -10.85 38.82 9.15
CA VAL A 732 -10.10 38.69 10.41
C VAL A 732 -10.68 37.59 11.30
N ASP A 733 -9.99 37.26 12.39
CA ASP A 733 -10.50 36.38 13.45
C ASP A 733 -11.87 36.85 13.99
N GLY A 734 -12.76 35.88 14.26
CA GLY A 734 -14.09 36.13 14.82
C GLY A 734 -15.14 36.69 13.85
N ASP A 735 -14.80 36.92 12.58
CA ASP A 735 -15.77 37.28 11.53
C ASP A 735 -16.75 36.13 11.24
N ILE A 736 -18.04 36.42 11.10
CA ILE A 736 -19.02 35.46 10.58
C ILE A 736 -19.27 35.76 9.10
N ILE A 737 -19.07 34.75 8.25
CA ILE A 737 -19.39 34.79 6.83
C ILE A 737 -20.73 34.11 6.60
N ALA A 738 -21.66 34.76 5.91
CA ALA A 738 -22.92 34.16 5.49
C ALA A 738 -23.16 34.33 3.98
N VAL A 739 -23.61 33.25 3.33
CA VAL A 739 -23.80 33.18 1.88
C VAL A 739 -25.24 32.74 1.60
N GLY A 740 -25.99 33.58 0.88
CA GLY A 740 -27.44 33.47 0.78
C GLY A 740 -28.16 34.02 2.00
N GLU A 741 -29.32 33.46 2.32
CA GLU A 741 -30.08 33.86 3.52
C GLU A 741 -29.31 33.52 4.80
N TRP A 742 -29.39 34.41 5.81
CA TRP A 742 -28.71 34.23 7.10
C TRP A 742 -29.74 34.12 8.22
N ASN A 743 -29.78 32.96 8.89
CA ASN A 743 -30.68 32.71 10.02
C ASN A 743 -29.90 32.17 11.25
N PRO A 744 -29.41 33.04 12.15
CA PRO A 744 -28.61 32.61 13.30
C PRO A 744 -29.37 31.77 14.34
N GLN A 745 -30.69 31.58 14.18
CA GLN A 745 -31.53 30.74 15.06
C GLN A 745 -31.46 29.24 14.72
N ILE A 746 -30.80 28.85 13.61
CA ILE A 746 -30.49 27.44 13.35
C ILE A 746 -29.22 27.08 14.12
N GLU A 747 -29.21 25.93 14.80
CA GLU A 747 -28.05 25.46 15.54
C GLU A 747 -26.87 25.06 14.62
N PRO A 748 -25.62 25.18 15.09
CA PRO A 748 -24.47 24.65 14.37
C PRO A 748 -24.54 23.14 14.14
N LEU A 749 -24.02 22.71 12.99
CA LEU A 749 -23.67 21.32 12.71
C LEU A 749 -22.34 20.99 13.41
N SER A 750 -22.21 19.76 13.90
CA SER A 750 -21.07 19.35 14.74
C SER A 750 -19.73 19.28 14.00
N CYS A 751 -19.74 19.03 12.69
CA CYS A 751 -18.55 18.93 11.82
C CYS A 751 -17.41 18.08 12.42
N SER A 752 -17.75 16.98 13.08
CA SER A 752 -16.78 16.11 13.75
C SER A 752 -15.98 15.26 12.75
N VAL A 753 -14.66 15.20 12.95
CA VAL A 753 -13.71 14.41 12.16
C VAL A 753 -13.07 13.28 12.97
N GLY A 754 -13.79 12.72 13.94
CA GLY A 754 -13.31 11.63 14.79
C GLY A 754 -12.22 12.05 15.79
N LYS A 755 -11.18 11.21 15.94
CA LYS A 755 -10.11 11.37 16.95
C LYS A 755 -9.03 12.35 16.47
N THR A 756 -9.10 13.61 16.89
CA THR A 756 -8.08 14.62 16.56
C THR A 756 -6.88 14.59 17.52
N HIS A 757 -5.75 15.21 17.15
CA HIS A 757 -4.58 15.33 18.03
C HIS A 757 -4.92 16.11 19.31
N LYS A 758 -4.58 15.52 20.46
CA LYS A 758 -4.57 16.14 21.79
C LYS A 758 -3.36 15.63 22.59
N VAL A 759 -2.87 16.45 23.53
CA VAL A 759 -1.81 16.02 24.46
C VAL A 759 -2.39 14.96 25.40
N GLU A 760 -1.68 13.84 25.50
CA GLU A 760 -2.06 12.75 26.40
C GLU A 760 -2.06 13.21 27.87
N LYS A 761 -2.98 12.68 28.67
CA LYS A 761 -3.12 13.11 30.08
C LYS A 761 -2.14 12.40 31.01
N SER A 762 -1.77 11.17 30.66
CA SER A 762 -0.81 10.37 31.44
C SER A 762 0.63 10.81 31.14
N GLN A 763 1.49 10.87 32.16
CA GLN A 763 2.92 11.09 31.95
C GLN A 763 3.63 9.84 31.37
N ILE A 764 3.08 8.66 31.63
CA ILE A 764 3.58 7.37 31.13
C ILE A 764 2.47 6.73 30.29
N ILE A 765 2.82 6.26 29.10
CA ILE A 765 1.93 5.54 28.20
C ILE A 765 2.51 4.13 28.02
N GLU A 766 1.83 3.12 28.57
CA GLU A 766 2.29 1.73 28.49
C GLU A 766 1.80 1.08 27.18
N ARG A 767 2.73 0.48 26.44
CA ARG A 767 2.50 -0.31 25.22
C ARG A 767 3.53 -1.43 25.16
N ASP A 768 3.07 -2.67 25.02
CA ASP A 768 3.89 -3.85 24.66
C ASP A 768 5.10 -4.14 25.57
N GLY A 769 5.00 -3.75 26.85
CA GLY A 769 6.07 -3.87 27.86
C GLY A 769 7.08 -2.70 27.86
N PHE A 770 6.81 -1.64 27.10
CA PHE A 770 7.51 -0.37 27.11
C PHE A 770 6.65 0.73 27.72
N ARG A 771 7.33 1.76 28.22
CA ARG A 771 6.76 2.98 28.79
C ARG A 771 7.25 4.18 27.98
N ALA A 772 6.42 4.66 27.07
CA ALA A 772 6.68 5.92 26.37
C ALA A 772 6.40 7.09 27.33
N VAL A 773 7.32 8.05 27.40
CA VAL A 773 7.21 9.19 28.31
C VAL A 773 6.60 10.38 27.58
N ASN A 774 5.48 10.87 28.10
CA ASN A 774 4.88 12.12 27.65
C ASN A 774 5.65 13.30 28.27
N ILE A 775 6.45 13.96 27.42
CA ILE A 775 7.32 15.07 27.80
C ILE A 775 6.67 16.46 27.60
N ALA A 776 5.41 16.54 27.14
CA ALA A 776 4.77 17.78 26.67
C ALA A 776 4.90 18.98 27.63
N LYS A 777 4.74 18.74 28.94
CA LYS A 777 4.84 19.76 30.00
C LYS A 777 6.25 20.35 30.19
N PHE A 778 7.27 19.78 29.56
CA PHE A 778 8.65 20.25 29.56
C PHE A 778 9.08 20.86 28.21
N CYS A 779 8.32 20.62 27.13
CA CYS A 779 8.69 21.08 25.79
C CYS A 779 8.74 22.61 25.73
N ASN A 780 9.89 23.13 25.34
CA ASN A 780 10.19 24.55 25.22
C ASN A 780 10.62 24.94 23.79
N THR A 781 10.84 23.97 22.91
CA THR A 781 11.29 24.17 21.53
C THR A 781 10.16 23.87 20.55
N LYS A 782 9.89 24.84 19.67
CA LYS A 782 9.02 24.69 18.50
C LYS A 782 9.79 24.12 17.31
N ILE A 783 9.07 23.55 16.36
CA ILE A 783 9.55 23.29 15.02
C ILE A 783 8.94 24.31 14.04
N ASP A 784 9.65 24.55 12.94
CA ASP A 784 9.09 25.16 11.74
C ASP A 784 8.51 24.05 10.85
N GLU A 785 7.39 24.31 10.20
CA GLU A 785 6.66 23.37 9.34
C GLU A 785 6.29 24.00 7.98
N ASP A 786 6.93 25.11 7.57
CA ASP A 786 6.74 25.68 6.22
C ASP A 786 7.24 24.71 5.13
N TRP A 787 6.30 24.15 4.38
CA TRP A 787 6.55 23.32 3.20
C TRP A 787 7.33 24.04 2.08
N GLU A 788 7.50 25.37 2.12
CA GLU A 788 8.30 26.12 1.15
C GLU A 788 9.80 26.30 1.51
N ASP A 789 10.25 25.95 2.73
CA ASP A 789 11.67 25.83 3.11
C ASP A 789 12.06 24.36 3.35
N SER A 790 13.05 23.86 2.60
CA SER A 790 13.57 22.49 2.75
C SER A 790 14.37 22.24 4.04
N LYS A 791 14.58 23.28 4.86
CA LYS A 791 15.14 23.18 6.22
C LYS A 791 14.10 23.05 7.33
N SER A 792 12.83 23.34 7.05
CA SER A 792 11.75 23.15 8.04
C SER A 792 11.56 21.65 8.33
N LYS A 793 10.86 21.32 9.40
CA LYS A 793 10.46 19.95 9.74
C LYS A 793 9.02 19.64 9.31
N ALA A 794 8.59 20.26 8.21
CA ALA A 794 7.32 19.95 7.57
C ALA A 794 7.20 18.44 7.29
N GLY A 795 6.00 17.89 7.54
CA GLY A 795 5.77 16.43 7.53
C GLY A 795 6.03 15.74 8.87
N PHE A 796 6.21 16.49 9.97
CA PHE A 796 6.21 15.93 11.33
C PHE A 796 4.82 15.37 11.69
N VAL A 797 4.78 14.13 12.16
CA VAL A 797 3.53 13.41 12.53
C VAL A 797 3.56 13.09 14.03
N PRO A 798 2.67 13.70 14.84
CA PRO A 798 2.64 13.48 16.29
C PRO A 798 1.78 12.27 16.70
N GLY A 799 1.89 11.88 17.97
CA GLY A 799 1.16 10.75 18.56
C GLY A 799 2.08 9.58 18.91
N ILE A 800 1.51 8.37 19.03
CA ILE A 800 2.29 7.14 19.23
C ILE A 800 2.79 6.63 17.87
N ARG A 801 4.11 6.42 17.75
CA ARG A 801 4.77 5.77 16.63
C ARG A 801 5.65 4.63 17.12
N PHE A 802 5.65 3.49 16.43
CA PHE A 802 6.61 2.41 16.66
C PHE A 802 7.83 2.59 15.77
N LEU A 803 9.01 2.23 16.30
CA LEU A 803 10.28 2.19 15.59
C LEU A 803 11.05 0.96 16.09
N TRP A 804 11.17 -0.06 15.25
CA TRP A 804 11.79 -1.36 15.54
C TRP A 804 11.29 -1.98 16.86
N GLY A 805 9.97 -2.04 17.04
CA GLY A 805 9.30 -2.61 18.22
C GLY A 805 9.26 -1.67 19.43
N VAL A 806 9.91 -0.51 19.39
CA VAL A 806 9.89 0.47 20.48
C VAL A 806 8.82 1.55 20.20
N PRO A 807 7.77 1.68 21.04
CA PRO A 807 6.81 2.75 20.94
C PRO A 807 7.38 4.06 21.50
N PHE A 808 7.18 5.17 20.79
CA PHE A 808 7.51 6.53 21.22
C PHE A 808 6.28 7.43 21.16
N TYR A 809 6.19 8.41 22.06
CA TYR A 809 5.14 9.44 22.04
C TYR A 809 5.72 10.78 21.58
N LEU A 810 5.40 11.17 20.34
CA LEU A 810 5.74 12.46 19.77
C LEU A 810 4.66 13.49 20.15
N VAL A 811 5.06 14.58 20.79
CA VAL A 811 4.13 15.58 21.35
C VAL A 811 3.43 16.35 20.22
N PRO A 812 2.08 16.46 20.21
CA PRO A 812 1.36 17.28 19.23
C PRO A 812 1.51 18.77 19.55
N GLY A 813 2.13 19.51 18.63
CA GLY A 813 2.39 20.94 18.80
C GLY A 813 1.11 21.78 18.90
N THR A 814 0.05 21.42 18.17
CA THR A 814 -1.24 22.13 18.13
C THR A 814 -1.84 22.37 19.52
N ASP A 815 -1.83 21.34 20.37
CA ASP A 815 -2.39 21.36 21.73
C ASP A 815 -1.31 21.71 22.79
N ASN A 816 -0.08 22.02 22.36
CA ASN A 816 1.06 22.40 23.21
C ASN A 816 1.76 23.71 22.77
N LYS A 817 1.00 24.68 22.22
CA LYS A 817 1.47 26.02 21.80
C LYS A 817 2.56 26.03 20.70
N GLY A 818 2.69 24.93 19.96
CA GLY A 818 3.73 24.66 18.97
C GLY A 818 4.99 24.00 19.54
N ASN A 819 5.09 23.79 20.86
CA ASN A 819 6.28 23.19 21.46
C ASN A 819 6.20 21.67 21.38
N VAL A 820 7.15 21.04 20.69
CA VAL A 820 7.20 19.57 20.50
C VAL A 820 8.43 18.91 21.11
N ALA A 821 9.51 19.67 21.34
CA ALA A 821 10.78 19.15 21.85
C ALA A 821 11.30 19.93 23.07
N VAL A 822 12.25 19.31 23.77
CA VAL A 822 12.98 19.88 24.92
C VAL A 822 14.42 20.16 24.52
N ARG A 823 14.89 21.40 24.69
CA ARG A 823 16.30 21.82 24.54
C ARG A 823 16.76 22.65 25.74
N ASP A 824 18.00 22.47 26.17
CA ASP A 824 18.65 23.22 27.26
C ASP A 824 17.80 23.27 28.55
N SER A 825 17.18 22.11 28.87
CA SER A 825 16.20 21.94 29.95
C SER A 825 16.11 20.46 30.35
N THR A 826 15.33 20.17 31.41
CA THR A 826 15.33 18.87 32.09
C THR A 826 13.91 18.28 32.22
N VAL A 827 13.72 17.07 31.69
CA VAL A 827 12.49 16.27 31.90
C VAL A 827 12.59 15.55 33.24
N LYS A 828 11.63 15.80 34.14
CA LYS A 828 11.50 15.08 35.42
C LYS A 828 10.48 13.94 35.31
N VAL A 829 10.89 12.72 35.65
CA VAL A 829 10.14 11.47 35.48
C VAL A 829 10.36 10.54 36.69
N ASN A 830 9.68 9.40 36.72
CA ASN A 830 9.98 8.30 37.64
C ASN A 830 9.83 6.98 36.89
N LEU A 831 10.91 6.52 36.27
CA LEU A 831 10.88 5.43 35.29
C LEU A 831 11.87 4.31 35.68
N PRO A 832 11.39 3.19 36.26
CA PRO A 832 12.16 1.96 36.37
C PRO A 832 12.42 1.42 34.95
N CYS A 833 13.67 1.09 34.66
CA CYS A 833 14.07 0.57 33.35
C CYS A 833 15.40 -0.22 33.42
N GLN A 834 15.52 -1.24 32.56
CA GLN A 834 16.78 -1.93 32.23
C GLN A 834 17.48 -1.25 31.04
N ARG A 835 16.69 -0.71 30.11
CA ARG A 835 17.14 -0.01 28.91
C ARG A 835 16.22 1.17 28.59
N LEU A 836 16.82 2.24 28.09
CA LEU A 836 16.17 3.45 27.58
C LEU A 836 16.46 3.62 26.09
N PHE A 837 15.53 4.28 25.41
CA PHE A 837 15.60 4.64 24.00
C PHE A 837 15.17 6.10 23.86
N PHE A 838 15.91 6.91 23.10
CA PHE A 838 15.66 8.35 22.96
C PHE A 838 15.54 8.74 21.49
N LEU A 839 14.62 9.66 21.16
CA LEU A 839 14.52 10.33 19.87
C LEU A 839 15.03 11.77 19.99
N ILE A 840 16.10 12.08 19.25
CA ILE A 840 16.83 13.36 19.30
C ILE A 840 17.03 13.96 17.91
N SER A 841 17.23 15.26 17.82
CA SER A 841 17.64 15.94 16.57
C SER A 841 18.36 17.25 16.86
N ASP A 842 18.88 17.88 15.81
CA ASP A 842 19.44 19.22 15.84
C ASP A 842 20.60 19.42 16.87
N PRO A 843 21.61 18.52 16.91
CA PRO A 843 22.74 18.63 17.84
C PRO A 843 23.64 19.82 17.48
N GLY A 844 23.97 20.64 18.48
CA GLY A 844 25.06 21.63 18.40
C GLY A 844 26.41 21.06 18.86
N GLU A 845 27.41 21.93 18.99
CA GLU A 845 28.79 21.56 19.35
C GLU A 845 28.91 20.90 20.74
N LYS A 846 27.96 21.14 21.64
CA LYS A 846 27.98 20.66 23.04
C LYS A 846 26.89 19.61 23.32
N ALA A 847 26.27 19.09 22.26
CA ALA A 847 25.15 18.17 22.30
C ALA A 847 25.39 16.96 23.22
N GLY A 848 24.48 16.74 24.16
CA GLY A 848 24.55 15.63 25.11
C GLY A 848 23.25 15.45 25.88
N LEU A 849 23.01 14.22 26.33
CA LEU A 849 21.97 13.93 27.33
C LEU A 849 22.64 13.61 28.66
N SER A 850 22.12 14.15 29.77
CA SER A 850 22.48 13.72 31.12
C SER A 850 21.33 12.94 31.75
N LEU A 851 21.64 11.82 32.42
CA LEU A 851 20.67 10.94 33.06
C LEU A 851 20.94 10.89 34.56
N THR A 852 20.04 11.44 35.39
CA THR A 852 20.14 11.39 36.85
C THR A 852 19.19 10.33 37.40
N TYR A 853 19.68 9.46 38.27
CA TYR A 853 18.94 8.31 38.80
C TYR A 853 18.57 8.47 40.28
N ALA A 854 17.67 7.61 40.76
CA ALA A 854 17.14 7.61 42.13
C ALA A 854 18.18 7.31 43.22
N ASP A 855 19.34 6.76 42.86
CA ASP A 855 20.48 6.49 43.75
C ASP A 855 21.45 7.68 43.86
N GLY A 856 21.18 8.78 43.14
CA GLY A 856 22.04 9.96 43.07
C GLY A 856 23.23 9.83 42.11
N THR A 857 23.30 8.76 41.32
CA THR A 857 24.29 8.64 40.24
C THR A 857 23.84 9.37 38.98
N GLU A 858 24.81 9.75 38.14
CA GLU A 858 24.58 10.43 36.87
C GLU A 858 25.42 9.81 35.74
N ASP A 859 24.84 9.68 34.53
CA ASP A 859 25.56 9.32 33.30
C ASP A 859 25.47 10.47 32.28
N GLU A 860 26.58 10.89 31.66
CA GLU A 860 26.56 11.69 30.41
C GLU A 860 26.59 10.77 29.18
N ILE A 861 25.63 10.96 28.26
CA ILE A 861 25.46 10.15 27.06
C ILE A 861 25.85 10.97 25.81
N PRO A 862 26.93 10.60 25.09
CA PRO A 862 27.35 11.28 23.88
C PRO A 862 26.49 10.85 22.68
N VAL A 863 26.00 11.82 21.90
CA VAL A 863 24.97 11.59 20.87
C VAL A 863 25.48 11.04 19.54
N LYS A 864 26.80 10.90 19.39
CA LYS A 864 27.51 10.51 18.15
C LYS A 864 27.22 9.10 17.60
N ASN A 865 26.49 8.27 18.35
CA ASN A 865 26.17 6.88 17.99
C ASN A 865 24.67 6.70 17.67
N ALA A 866 23.95 7.78 17.35
CA ALA A 866 22.52 7.72 17.00
C ALA A 866 22.32 7.25 15.55
N ILE A 867 21.24 6.51 15.29
CA ILE A 867 20.84 6.07 13.94
C ILE A 867 19.63 6.88 13.45
N TYR A 868 19.56 7.20 12.17
CA TYR A 868 18.42 7.92 11.59
C TYR A 868 17.16 7.05 11.71
N ALA A 869 16.14 7.53 12.42
CA ALA A 869 14.95 6.74 12.74
C ALA A 869 13.68 7.27 12.07
N ILE A 870 13.56 8.59 11.94
CA ILE A 870 12.55 9.26 11.14
C ILE A 870 13.27 10.24 10.19
N THR A 871 12.94 10.24 8.92
CA THR A 871 13.53 11.14 7.91
C THR A 871 12.46 12.02 7.27
N GLY A 872 12.77 13.29 7.03
CA GLY A 872 11.90 14.19 6.27
C GLY A 872 11.65 13.69 4.84
N TRP A 873 10.46 13.96 4.33
CA TRP A 873 10.05 13.59 2.97
C TRP A 873 9.14 14.69 2.40
N PRO A 874 9.16 15.02 1.09
CA PRO A 874 9.94 14.44 -0.02
C PRO A 874 11.45 14.60 0.13
N PRO A 875 12.28 13.97 -0.73
CA PRO A 875 13.75 14.02 -0.66
C PRO A 875 14.39 15.41 -0.73
N CYS A 876 13.59 16.47 -0.93
CA CYS A 876 14.00 17.86 -0.73
C CYS A 876 14.36 18.17 0.73
N PHE A 877 13.62 17.61 1.69
CA PHE A 877 13.86 17.83 3.12
C PHE A 877 15.08 17.05 3.59
N LYS A 878 15.93 17.70 4.39
CA LYS A 878 17.19 17.11 4.89
C LYS A 878 17.21 16.88 6.41
N TRP A 879 16.08 17.10 7.07
CA TRP A 879 15.93 16.84 8.50
C TRP A 879 15.75 15.34 8.78
N HIS A 880 16.19 14.92 9.95
CA HIS A 880 16.01 13.58 10.49
C HIS A 880 15.81 13.66 12.01
N ILE A 881 15.27 12.61 12.63
CA ILE A 881 15.20 12.41 14.08
C ILE A 881 15.82 11.04 14.36
N ASP A 882 16.75 11.01 15.30
CA ASP A 882 17.71 9.93 15.47
C ASP A 882 17.47 9.18 16.78
N MET A 883 17.69 7.87 16.75
CA MET A 883 17.46 6.97 17.87
C MET A 883 18.77 6.61 18.58
N LEU A 884 18.82 6.86 19.88
CA LEU A 884 19.86 6.39 20.80
C LEU A 884 19.34 5.27 21.69
N THR A 885 20.21 4.33 22.09
CA THR A 885 19.89 3.31 23.11
C THR A 885 20.89 3.39 24.27
N VAL A 886 20.41 3.23 25.51
CA VAL A 886 21.22 3.32 26.73
C VAL A 886 20.82 2.21 27.71
N GLN A 887 21.78 1.43 28.21
CA GLN A 887 21.54 0.37 29.20
C GLN A 887 21.67 0.95 30.62
N THR A 888 20.56 0.98 31.37
CA THR A 888 20.45 1.59 32.71
C THR A 888 20.60 0.60 33.87
N LYS A 889 20.69 -0.71 33.57
CA LYS A 889 20.97 -1.80 34.53
C LYS A 889 19.98 -1.87 35.70
N GLY A 890 18.72 -1.51 35.47
CA GLY A 890 17.64 -1.59 36.45
C GLY A 890 17.47 -0.35 37.33
N LYS A 891 18.28 0.71 37.13
CA LYS A 891 18.12 1.96 37.86
C LYS A 891 16.77 2.62 37.56
N ILE A 892 16.22 3.33 38.56
CA ILE A 892 15.06 4.21 38.37
C ILE A 892 15.56 5.57 37.90
N LEU A 893 15.27 5.91 36.64
CA LEU A 893 15.53 7.23 36.07
C LEU A 893 14.63 8.29 36.74
N LYS A 894 15.24 9.41 37.12
CA LYS A 894 14.55 10.57 37.72
C LYS A 894 14.55 11.77 36.80
N GLU A 895 15.68 12.12 36.20
CA GLU A 895 15.79 13.31 35.35
C GLU A 895 16.57 13.04 34.07
N VAL A 896 16.14 13.66 32.96
CA VAL A 896 16.85 13.67 31.67
C VAL A 896 17.11 15.12 31.30
N GLY A 897 18.37 15.56 31.38
CA GLY A 897 18.80 16.84 30.85
C GLY A 897 19.13 16.72 29.36
N ALA A 898 18.62 17.63 28.54
CA ALA A 898 19.01 17.76 27.14
C ALA A 898 19.82 19.06 26.97
N ARG A 899 21.13 18.95 26.70
CA ARG A 899 22.03 20.09 26.50
C ARG A 899 22.37 20.21 25.02
N ASP A 900 22.14 21.38 24.44
CA ASP A 900 22.47 21.72 23.04
C ASP A 900 21.98 20.67 22.02
N ILE A 901 20.81 20.06 22.29
CA ILE A 901 20.14 19.09 21.42
C ILE A 901 18.64 19.06 21.70
N ASN A 902 17.82 18.82 20.66
CA ASN A 902 16.38 18.74 20.78
C ASN A 902 15.96 17.29 21.09
N LEU A 903 15.40 17.04 22.28
CA LEU A 903 14.79 15.77 22.68
C LEU A 903 13.29 15.77 22.34
N TYR A 904 12.85 14.85 21.47
CA TYR A 904 11.46 14.77 20.96
C TYR A 904 10.62 13.74 21.71
N ALA A 905 11.21 12.61 22.09
CA ALA A 905 10.56 11.56 22.86
C ALA A 905 11.60 10.66 23.53
N PHE A 906 11.21 9.91 24.56
CA PHE A 906 11.96 8.75 25.01
C PHE A 906 11.07 7.70 25.66
N SER A 907 11.57 6.47 25.69
CA SER A 907 10.85 5.29 26.15
C SER A 907 11.77 4.37 26.94
N GLY A 908 11.25 3.72 27.98
CA GLY A 908 11.99 2.72 28.76
C GLY A 908 11.27 1.38 28.81
N THR A 909 12.01 0.31 29.09
CA THR A 909 11.45 -1.00 29.42
C THR A 909 12.17 -1.64 30.61
N GLU A 910 11.44 -2.44 31.38
CA GLU A 910 11.99 -3.33 32.41
C GLU A 910 12.36 -4.72 31.87
N LYS A 911 11.99 -5.04 30.62
CA LYS A 911 12.42 -6.25 29.91
C LYS A 911 13.93 -6.35 29.87
N SER A 912 14.48 -7.55 30.08
CA SER A 912 15.90 -7.82 29.90
C SER A 912 16.29 -7.79 28.41
N ASP A 913 17.58 -7.58 28.13
CA ASP A 913 18.13 -7.60 26.76
C ASP A 913 17.85 -8.91 26.00
N LYS A 914 17.57 -10.02 26.71
CA LYS A 914 17.13 -11.30 26.12
C LYS A 914 15.68 -11.27 25.63
N GLU A 915 14.79 -10.58 26.33
CA GLU A 915 13.37 -10.44 25.99
C GLU A 915 13.11 -9.42 24.87
N ILE A 916 14.11 -8.59 24.55
CA ILE A 916 14.10 -7.63 23.44
C ILE A 916 15.22 -7.92 22.42
N ALA A 917 15.74 -9.15 22.37
CA ALA A 917 16.89 -9.51 21.55
C ALA A 917 16.66 -9.27 20.04
N GLU A 918 15.43 -9.48 19.55
CA GLU A 918 15.02 -9.20 18.17
C GLU A 918 15.11 -7.69 17.85
N ILE A 919 14.57 -6.84 18.74
CA ILE A 919 14.64 -5.37 18.64
C ILE A 919 16.10 -4.91 18.61
N LEU A 920 16.94 -5.44 19.49
CA LEU A 920 18.37 -5.11 19.52
C LEU A 920 19.10 -5.56 18.24
N ALA A 921 18.76 -6.73 17.69
CA ALA A 921 19.35 -7.22 16.44
C ALA A 921 18.93 -6.40 15.22
N LEU A 922 17.67 -5.94 15.17
CA LEU A 922 17.17 -5.04 14.12
C LEU A 922 17.85 -3.67 14.16
N LEU A 923 17.98 -3.07 15.36
CA LEU A 923 18.70 -1.80 15.54
C LEU A 923 20.20 -1.93 15.19
N GLU A 924 20.84 -3.05 15.51
CA GLU A 924 22.22 -3.31 15.11
C GLU A 924 22.36 -3.52 13.59
N ALA A 925 21.41 -4.21 12.95
CA ALA A 925 21.37 -4.36 11.50
C ALA A 925 21.20 -3.01 10.79
N GLU A 926 20.30 -2.16 11.27
CA GLU A 926 20.14 -0.80 10.73
C GLU A 926 21.38 0.06 10.96
N THR A 927 22.02 -0.05 12.13
CA THR A 927 23.32 0.63 12.40
C THR A 927 24.36 0.24 11.36
N ARG A 928 24.53 -1.08 11.10
CA ARG A 928 25.45 -1.59 10.07
C ARG A 928 25.09 -1.09 8.68
N ARG A 929 23.79 -1.08 8.32
CA ARG A 929 23.29 -0.58 7.03
C ARG A 929 23.60 0.91 6.84
N GLN A 930 23.29 1.76 7.82
CA GLN A 930 23.58 3.19 7.75
C GLN A 930 25.08 3.48 7.71
N GLU A 931 25.91 2.74 8.48
CA GLU A 931 27.37 2.83 8.38
C GLU A 931 27.89 2.46 6.98
N GLN A 932 27.37 1.39 6.37
CA GLN A 932 27.74 0.97 5.02
C GLN A 932 27.37 2.03 3.97
N GLU A 933 26.15 2.59 4.04
CA GLU A 933 25.73 3.69 3.16
C GLU A 933 26.59 4.94 3.35
N ALA A 934 26.91 5.32 4.59
CA ALA A 934 27.77 6.46 4.89
C ALA A 934 29.20 6.27 4.34
N LYS A 935 29.78 5.07 4.51
CA LYS A 935 31.09 4.69 3.94
C LYS A 935 31.08 4.74 2.41
N PHE A 936 30.02 4.22 1.77
CA PHE A 936 29.85 4.28 0.31
C PHE A 936 29.76 5.73 -0.18
N ILE A 937 28.91 6.56 0.45
CA ILE A 937 28.73 7.98 0.09
C ILE A 937 30.02 8.78 0.32
N ALA A 938 30.79 8.48 1.37
CA ALA A 938 32.09 9.09 1.59
C ALA A 938 33.08 8.75 0.46
N LYS A 939 33.19 7.46 0.08
CA LYS A 939 34.04 7.06 -1.06
C LYS A 939 33.60 7.64 -2.39
N LEU A 940 32.30 7.75 -2.66
CA LEU A 940 31.81 8.46 -3.84
C LEU A 940 32.15 9.96 -3.82
N LYS A 941 32.14 10.61 -2.65
CA LYS A 941 32.53 12.02 -2.50
C LYS A 941 34.04 12.24 -2.66
N GLU A 942 34.88 11.32 -2.19
CA GLU A 942 36.34 11.35 -2.47
C GLU A 942 36.62 11.38 -3.98
N ILE A 943 35.85 10.63 -4.78
CA ILE A 943 36.06 10.49 -6.23
C ILE A 943 35.16 11.41 -7.08
N ALA A 944 34.31 12.24 -6.46
CA ALA A 944 33.35 13.12 -7.14
C ALA A 944 34.02 14.10 -8.11
N GLY A 945 35.26 14.55 -7.81
CA GLY A 945 36.05 15.37 -8.73
C GLY A 945 36.29 14.72 -10.09
N TYR A 946 36.35 13.38 -10.18
CA TYR A 946 36.42 12.67 -11.45
C TYR A 946 35.06 12.65 -12.17
N PHE A 947 33.95 12.44 -11.45
CA PHE A 947 32.60 12.52 -12.02
C PHE A 947 32.33 13.89 -12.64
N HIS A 948 32.60 14.97 -11.90
CA HIS A 948 32.45 16.34 -12.39
C HIS A 948 33.40 16.65 -13.57
N LYS A 949 34.66 16.17 -13.55
CA LYS A 949 35.62 16.30 -14.67
C LYS A 949 35.10 15.64 -15.96
N PHE A 950 34.37 14.54 -15.84
CA PHE A 950 33.78 13.80 -16.96
C PHE A 950 32.25 13.99 -17.05
N SER A 951 31.73 15.12 -16.57
CA SER A 951 30.30 15.41 -16.54
C SER A 951 29.68 15.32 -17.94
N LYS A 952 28.54 14.61 -18.00
CA LYS A 952 27.80 14.24 -19.21
C LYS A 952 28.59 13.41 -20.24
N ARG A 953 29.70 12.79 -19.80
CA ARG A 953 30.55 11.85 -20.58
C ARG A 953 30.73 10.48 -19.92
N ILE A 954 30.05 10.25 -18.80
CA ILE A 954 29.80 8.91 -18.24
C ILE A 954 28.38 8.53 -18.66
N ALA A 955 28.17 7.35 -19.23
CA ALA A 955 26.84 6.91 -19.69
C ALA A 955 26.39 5.59 -19.04
N VAL A 956 25.08 5.33 -19.06
CA VAL A 956 24.46 4.07 -18.63
C VAL A 956 23.67 3.49 -19.79
N ILE A 957 23.85 2.20 -20.06
CA ILE A 957 23.09 1.47 -21.10
C ILE A 957 21.61 1.37 -20.71
N PRO A 958 20.65 1.65 -21.62
CA PRO A 958 19.24 1.46 -21.36
C PRO A 958 18.92 -0.02 -21.20
N VAL A 959 18.04 -0.32 -20.25
CA VAL A 959 17.57 -1.69 -19.96
C VAL A 959 16.04 -1.67 -19.83
N PRO A 960 15.30 -2.66 -20.36
CA PRO A 960 13.86 -2.73 -20.23
C PRO A 960 13.41 -2.70 -18.77
N SER A 961 12.37 -1.93 -18.47
CA SER A 961 11.79 -1.78 -17.11
C SER A 961 12.78 -1.37 -16.00
N PHE A 962 13.95 -0.82 -16.37
CA PHE A 962 15.02 -0.46 -15.44
C PHE A 962 15.19 1.06 -15.33
N SER A 963 15.63 1.49 -14.16
CA SER A 963 15.97 2.88 -13.84
C SER A 963 17.07 2.85 -12.79
N ILE A 964 18.20 3.50 -13.08
CA ILE A 964 19.34 3.55 -12.14
C ILE A 964 18.90 4.16 -10.81
N GLU A 965 17.97 5.12 -10.84
CA GLU A 965 17.34 5.77 -9.70
C GLU A 965 16.62 4.81 -8.73
N GLN A 966 16.26 3.61 -9.16
CA GLN A 966 15.66 2.56 -8.33
C GLN A 966 16.69 1.54 -7.80
N THR A 967 17.94 1.59 -8.29
CA THR A 967 19.01 0.75 -7.77
C THR A 967 19.65 1.39 -6.53
N GLN A 968 20.08 0.55 -5.59
CA GLN A 968 20.85 1.00 -4.42
C GLN A 968 22.09 1.81 -4.83
N VAL A 969 22.76 1.42 -5.93
CA VAL A 969 23.91 2.14 -6.50
C VAL A 969 23.52 3.56 -6.94
N GLY A 970 22.41 3.72 -7.67
CA GLY A 970 21.92 5.03 -8.13
C GLY A 970 21.45 5.93 -7.00
N LEU A 971 20.80 5.36 -5.97
CA LEU A 971 20.44 6.09 -4.75
C LEU A 971 21.69 6.65 -4.05
N LEU A 972 22.75 5.84 -3.92
CA LEU A 972 24.01 6.27 -3.30
C LEU A 972 24.78 7.27 -4.18
N LEU A 973 24.78 7.10 -5.51
CA LEU A 973 25.29 8.09 -6.47
C LEU A 973 24.54 9.43 -6.40
N ARG A 974 23.22 9.42 -6.13
CA ARG A 974 22.43 10.64 -5.88
C ARG A 974 22.81 11.29 -4.56
N ARG A 975 22.83 10.54 -3.45
CA ARG A 975 23.20 11.04 -2.11
C ARG A 975 24.65 11.55 -2.03
N ALA A 976 25.52 11.09 -2.92
CA ALA A 976 26.88 11.60 -3.08
C ALA A 976 27.00 12.84 -3.99
N GLY A 977 25.94 13.21 -4.73
CA GLY A 977 25.90 14.38 -5.61
C GLY A 977 26.45 14.15 -7.03
N VAL A 978 26.73 12.91 -7.42
CA VAL A 978 27.41 12.57 -8.70
C VAL A 978 26.50 11.95 -9.76
N LEU A 979 25.30 11.49 -9.41
CA LEU A 979 24.35 10.94 -10.39
C LEU A 979 24.00 11.94 -11.51
N SER A 980 24.01 13.24 -11.20
CA SER A 980 23.80 14.32 -12.17
C SER A 980 24.87 14.42 -13.25
N ASP A 981 26.07 13.87 -13.05
CA ASP A 981 27.13 13.85 -14.06
C ASP A 981 26.96 12.72 -15.08
N ILE A 982 26.13 11.73 -14.75
CA ILE A 982 25.88 10.54 -15.58
C ILE A 982 24.80 10.85 -16.63
N VAL A 983 24.88 10.19 -17.79
CA VAL A 983 23.86 10.20 -18.85
C VAL A 983 23.19 8.83 -18.91
N ILE A 984 21.93 8.75 -18.48
CA ILE A 984 21.08 7.60 -18.77
C ILE A 984 20.67 7.72 -20.23
N LEU A 985 21.17 6.81 -21.08
CA LEU A 985 20.84 6.81 -22.50
C LEU A 985 19.43 6.24 -22.71
N LYS A 986 18.69 6.78 -23.67
CA LYS A 986 17.47 6.13 -24.21
C LYS A 986 17.88 5.04 -25.21
N PRO A 987 17.04 4.01 -25.49
CA PRO A 987 17.33 2.97 -26.46
C PRO A 987 17.79 3.51 -27.82
N GLN A 988 17.11 4.54 -28.34
CA GLN A 988 17.42 5.18 -29.62
C GLN A 988 18.82 5.83 -29.66
N GLN A 989 19.36 6.24 -28.50
CA GLN A 989 20.66 6.90 -28.42
C GLN A 989 21.84 5.92 -28.54
N LEU A 990 21.61 4.61 -28.40
CA LEU A 990 22.61 3.60 -28.76
C LEU A 990 22.89 3.59 -30.27
N LEU A 991 21.91 3.97 -31.10
CA LEU A 991 22.02 3.99 -32.57
C LEU A 991 22.49 5.34 -33.14
N GLU A 992 22.75 6.34 -32.29
CA GLU A 992 23.31 7.61 -32.72
C GLU A 992 24.82 7.47 -32.94
N GLU A 993 25.38 8.16 -33.95
CA GLU A 993 26.84 8.34 -34.09
C GLU A 993 27.49 8.97 -32.84
N SER A 994 26.68 9.57 -31.97
CA SER A 994 27.10 10.11 -30.66
C SER A 994 27.52 9.03 -29.66
N PHE A 995 27.11 7.77 -29.82
CA PHE A 995 27.45 6.66 -28.92
C PHE A 995 28.80 6.03 -29.28
N ASN A 996 29.88 6.68 -28.84
CA ASN A 996 31.26 6.23 -29.04
C ASN A 996 32.15 6.61 -27.85
N ALA A 997 33.35 6.03 -27.74
CA ALA A 997 34.28 6.28 -26.64
C ALA A 997 34.76 7.75 -26.55
N ARG A 998 34.83 8.47 -27.67
CA ARG A 998 35.20 9.90 -27.68
C ARG A 998 34.11 10.75 -27.03
N ARG A 999 32.83 10.39 -27.16
CA ARG A 999 31.74 11.03 -26.40
C ARG A 999 31.67 10.52 -24.97
N TYR A 1000 31.64 9.20 -24.80
CA TYR A 1000 31.42 8.49 -23.54
C TYR A 1000 32.59 7.54 -23.18
N PRO A 1001 33.73 8.02 -22.63
CA PRO A 1001 34.89 7.15 -22.37
C PRO A 1001 34.62 5.99 -21.41
N VAL A 1002 33.60 6.12 -20.54
CA VAL A 1002 33.09 5.05 -19.67
C VAL A 1002 31.58 4.91 -19.87
N VAL A 1003 31.15 3.67 -20.09
CA VAL A 1003 29.75 3.24 -20.15
C VAL A 1003 29.52 2.20 -19.06
N LEU A 1004 28.43 2.34 -18.31
CA LEU A 1004 28.02 1.46 -17.23
C LEU A 1004 26.85 0.56 -17.69
N TYR A 1005 26.93 -0.73 -17.38
CA TYR A 1005 25.77 -1.63 -17.37
C TYR A 1005 25.45 -1.99 -15.92
N LEU A 1006 24.27 -1.54 -15.47
CA LEU A 1006 23.77 -1.73 -14.10
C LEU A 1006 22.45 -2.53 -14.07
N GLY A 1007 22.01 -3.05 -15.22
CA GLY A 1007 20.81 -3.87 -15.34
C GLY A 1007 21.00 -5.29 -14.79
N GLY A 1008 19.96 -6.12 -14.90
CA GLY A 1008 20.03 -7.53 -14.56
C GLY A 1008 20.36 -8.41 -15.77
N GLU A 1009 19.49 -9.38 -16.06
CA GLU A 1009 19.66 -10.35 -17.14
C GLU A 1009 19.14 -9.83 -18.49
N GLN A 1010 18.23 -8.86 -18.46
CA GLN A 1010 17.58 -8.28 -19.64
C GLN A 1010 18.28 -7.01 -20.15
N TYR A 1011 18.25 -6.77 -21.47
CA TYR A 1011 18.71 -5.52 -22.09
C TYR A 1011 17.98 -5.29 -23.44
N TYR A 1012 18.17 -4.12 -24.06
CA TYR A 1012 17.75 -3.91 -25.45
C TYR A 1012 18.80 -4.48 -26.41
N GLN A 1013 18.48 -5.57 -27.11
CA GLN A 1013 19.22 -6.07 -28.26
C GLN A 1013 18.77 -5.38 -29.55
N THR A 1014 17.48 -5.06 -29.63
CA THR A 1014 16.81 -4.54 -30.82
C THR A 1014 16.16 -3.21 -30.50
N VAL A 1015 16.54 -2.16 -31.21
CA VAL A 1015 15.97 -0.82 -31.10
C VAL A 1015 15.25 -0.40 -32.38
N LYS A 1016 15.75 -0.82 -33.55
CA LYS A 1016 15.17 -0.59 -34.88
C LYS A 1016 15.29 -1.81 -35.81
N GLN A 1017 16.35 -2.60 -35.69
CA GLN A 1017 16.64 -3.83 -36.46
C GLN A 1017 17.28 -4.89 -35.54
N GLU A 1018 17.04 -6.18 -35.80
CA GLU A 1018 17.46 -7.27 -34.91
C GLU A 1018 18.99 -7.26 -34.68
N GLY A 1019 19.41 -7.03 -33.42
CA GLY A 1019 20.83 -6.97 -33.04
C GLY A 1019 21.53 -5.63 -33.28
N ASP A 1020 20.83 -4.55 -33.62
CA ASP A 1020 21.45 -3.24 -33.85
C ASP A 1020 22.12 -2.65 -32.60
N ALA A 1021 21.55 -2.86 -31.40
CA ALA A 1021 22.17 -2.47 -30.15
C ALA A 1021 23.35 -3.38 -29.76
N ASP A 1022 23.36 -4.66 -30.18
CA ASP A 1022 24.55 -5.50 -30.04
C ASP A 1022 25.72 -4.92 -30.84
N GLN A 1023 25.46 -4.53 -32.10
CA GLN A 1023 26.46 -3.93 -32.97
C GLN A 1023 26.96 -2.58 -32.43
N ALA A 1024 26.06 -1.74 -31.90
CA ALA A 1024 26.42 -0.48 -31.25
C ALA A 1024 27.37 -0.67 -30.05
N ILE A 1025 27.14 -1.67 -29.21
CA ILE A 1025 28.03 -1.98 -28.06
C ILE A 1025 29.39 -2.52 -28.55
N ILE A 1026 29.41 -3.32 -29.62
CA ILE A 1026 30.65 -3.80 -30.25
C ILE A 1026 31.47 -2.63 -30.80
N ASP A 1027 30.85 -1.70 -31.53
CA ASP A 1027 31.56 -0.58 -32.16
C ASP A 1027 31.95 0.50 -31.14
N TYR A 1028 31.16 0.69 -30.08
CA TYR A 1028 31.56 1.44 -28.90
C TYR A 1028 32.88 0.91 -28.31
N LEU A 1029 32.98 -0.40 -28.06
CA LEU A 1029 34.20 -1.04 -27.54
C LEU A 1029 35.37 -0.92 -28.53
N LYS A 1030 35.15 -1.16 -29.82
CA LYS A 1030 36.16 -0.98 -30.89
C LYS A 1030 36.66 0.47 -31.02
N SER A 1031 35.86 1.46 -30.64
CA SER A 1031 36.29 2.86 -30.58
C SER A 1031 37.22 3.19 -29.38
N GLY A 1032 37.56 2.19 -28.56
CA GLY A 1032 38.43 2.32 -27.38
C GLY A 1032 37.68 2.50 -26.05
N GLY A 1033 36.37 2.19 -26.03
CA GLY A 1033 35.49 2.42 -24.89
C GLY A 1033 35.73 1.47 -23.71
N MET A 1034 35.32 1.90 -22.52
CA MET A 1034 35.33 1.07 -21.31
C MET A 1034 33.90 0.76 -20.85
N LEU A 1035 33.54 -0.52 -20.87
CA LEU A 1035 32.27 -1.04 -20.35
C LEU A 1035 32.46 -1.58 -18.92
N VAL A 1036 31.74 -1.03 -17.95
CA VAL A 1036 31.74 -1.48 -16.55
C VAL A 1036 30.44 -2.20 -16.26
N VAL A 1037 30.51 -3.50 -15.97
CA VAL A 1037 29.35 -4.40 -15.82
C VAL A 1037 29.22 -4.81 -14.36
N ILE A 1038 28.24 -4.24 -13.68
CA ILE A 1038 27.90 -4.52 -12.27
C ILE A 1038 26.40 -4.82 -12.24
N PRO A 1039 25.98 -6.08 -12.40
CA PRO A 1039 24.56 -6.39 -12.56
C PRO A 1039 23.74 -6.22 -11.28
N CYS A 1040 22.42 -6.27 -11.42
CA CYS A 1040 21.49 -6.35 -10.28
C CYS A 1040 21.63 -7.68 -9.53
N LEU A 1041 21.54 -7.64 -8.18
CA LEU A 1041 21.79 -8.76 -7.26
C LEU A 1041 21.12 -10.09 -7.68
N ASN A 1042 19.80 -10.07 -7.92
CA ASN A 1042 19.00 -11.27 -8.20
C ASN A 1042 18.94 -11.64 -9.69
N GLN A 1043 19.81 -11.06 -10.53
CA GLN A 1043 19.81 -11.23 -11.98
C GLN A 1043 21.26 -11.34 -12.52
N PRO A 1044 21.92 -12.50 -12.30
CA PRO A 1044 23.36 -12.65 -12.41
C PRO A 1044 23.96 -12.79 -13.82
N PHE A 1045 23.15 -13.04 -14.86
CA PHE A 1045 23.63 -13.22 -16.23
C PHE A 1045 23.41 -11.98 -17.14
N PRO A 1046 24.27 -10.96 -17.12
CA PRO A 1046 24.09 -9.77 -17.95
C PRO A 1046 24.07 -10.09 -19.45
N PHE A 1047 23.18 -9.41 -20.18
CA PHE A 1047 22.94 -9.57 -21.62
C PHE A 1047 22.41 -10.97 -22.04
N TYR A 1048 21.62 -11.61 -21.17
CA TYR A 1048 21.07 -12.95 -21.39
C TYR A 1048 19.72 -12.93 -22.12
N TYR A 1049 18.79 -12.05 -21.72
CA TYR A 1049 17.48 -11.85 -22.35
C TYR A 1049 17.42 -10.53 -23.14
N ASN A 1050 16.72 -10.50 -24.27
CA ASN A 1050 16.44 -9.26 -25.00
C ASN A 1050 15.20 -8.52 -24.46
N GLU A 1051 14.81 -7.42 -25.12
CA GLU A 1051 13.65 -6.59 -24.80
C GLU A 1051 12.30 -7.31 -24.77
N SER A 1052 12.16 -8.48 -25.41
CA SER A 1052 10.96 -9.32 -25.35
C SER A 1052 11.02 -10.49 -24.36
N GLY A 1053 12.12 -10.61 -23.60
CA GLY A 1053 12.35 -11.72 -22.68
C GLY A 1053 12.84 -13.01 -23.36
N LYS A 1054 13.21 -12.96 -24.64
CA LYS A 1054 13.78 -14.09 -25.39
C LYS A 1054 15.25 -14.27 -25.01
N VAL A 1055 15.67 -15.53 -24.82
CA VAL A 1055 17.08 -15.89 -24.57
C VAL A 1055 17.92 -15.60 -25.81
N VAL A 1056 19.00 -14.82 -25.64
CA VAL A 1056 19.91 -14.40 -26.72
C VAL A 1056 21.41 -14.51 -26.36
N VAL A 1057 21.75 -14.40 -25.06
CA VAL A 1057 23.08 -14.69 -24.49
C VAL A 1057 24.23 -14.02 -25.25
N SER A 1058 24.13 -12.70 -25.38
CA SER A 1058 24.99 -11.86 -26.23
C SER A 1058 26.30 -11.42 -25.58
N SER A 1059 26.47 -11.58 -24.27
CA SER A 1059 27.67 -11.16 -23.50
C SER A 1059 29.00 -11.55 -24.18
N PRO A 1060 29.18 -12.79 -24.70
CA PRO A 1060 30.40 -13.17 -25.41
C PRO A 1060 30.68 -12.41 -26.71
N LYS A 1061 29.65 -11.86 -27.39
CA LYS A 1061 29.82 -11.03 -28.60
C LYS A 1061 30.61 -9.75 -28.29
N PHE A 1062 30.42 -9.22 -27.09
CA PHE A 1062 31.09 -8.02 -26.59
C PHE A 1062 32.51 -8.30 -26.07
N GLY A 1063 32.93 -9.57 -26.01
CA GLY A 1063 34.14 -9.98 -25.29
C GLY A 1063 33.91 -10.17 -23.78
N LEU A 1064 32.68 -10.16 -23.28
CA LEU A 1064 32.38 -10.50 -21.87
C LEU A 1064 32.25 -12.01 -21.70
N THR A 1065 33.33 -12.65 -21.25
CA THR A 1065 33.50 -14.12 -21.24
C THR A 1065 33.09 -14.76 -19.90
N ILE A 1066 31.79 -14.69 -19.61
CA ILE A 1066 31.14 -15.34 -18.47
C ILE A 1066 30.55 -16.72 -18.81
N SER A 1067 30.40 -17.61 -17.81
CA SER A 1067 29.97 -19.01 -17.97
C SER A 1067 28.79 -19.39 -17.06
N GLY A 1068 28.01 -20.41 -17.47
CA GLY A 1068 26.94 -21.06 -16.69
C GLY A 1068 25.53 -20.71 -17.15
N SER A 1069 25.07 -21.30 -18.26
CA SER A 1069 23.72 -21.10 -18.81
C SER A 1069 22.99 -22.39 -19.20
N GLY A 1070 23.69 -23.40 -19.72
CA GLY A 1070 23.11 -24.62 -20.31
C GLY A 1070 22.21 -24.40 -21.54
N ALA A 1071 22.00 -23.15 -21.98
CA ALA A 1071 21.00 -22.80 -22.99
C ALA A 1071 21.57 -22.84 -24.42
N LEU A 1072 20.70 -23.14 -25.39
CA LEU A 1072 21.09 -23.33 -26.80
C LEU A 1072 22.18 -24.41 -26.98
N ASP A 1073 22.04 -25.52 -26.24
CA ASP A 1073 22.98 -26.65 -26.17
C ASP A 1073 24.43 -26.27 -25.81
N ARG A 1074 24.62 -25.10 -25.18
CA ARG A 1074 25.91 -24.69 -24.62
C ARG A 1074 26.28 -25.55 -23.41
N GLN A 1075 27.18 -26.50 -23.61
CA GLN A 1075 28.10 -26.88 -22.54
C GLN A 1075 29.02 -25.67 -22.31
N ASP A 1076 28.82 -24.92 -21.22
CA ASP A 1076 29.41 -23.57 -21.02
C ASP A 1076 30.94 -23.54 -20.78
N THR A 1077 31.64 -24.61 -21.11
CA THR A 1077 33.07 -24.54 -21.43
C THR A 1077 33.24 -23.70 -22.70
N LEU A 1078 33.67 -22.44 -22.53
CA LEU A 1078 34.48 -21.78 -23.56
C LEU A 1078 35.56 -22.79 -23.99
N LYS A 1079 35.80 -22.96 -25.29
CA LYS A 1079 36.61 -24.06 -25.91
C LYS A 1079 38.02 -24.31 -25.34
N TYR A 1080 38.48 -23.46 -24.42
CA TYR A 1080 39.81 -23.40 -23.84
C TYR A 1080 39.82 -23.45 -22.30
N SER A 1081 38.68 -23.69 -21.64
CA SER A 1081 38.55 -23.71 -20.18
C SER A 1081 37.79 -24.93 -19.66
N ARG A 1082 38.19 -25.42 -18.47
CA ARG A 1082 37.47 -26.44 -17.68
C ARG A 1082 36.58 -25.83 -16.58
N ILE A 1083 36.61 -24.51 -16.41
CA ILE A 1083 35.82 -23.78 -15.40
C ILE A 1083 34.40 -23.58 -15.96
N THR A 1084 33.39 -23.84 -15.12
CA THR A 1084 31.98 -23.65 -15.43
C THR A 1084 31.24 -22.94 -14.30
N GLY A 1085 30.24 -22.13 -14.64
CA GLY A 1085 29.26 -21.60 -13.67
C GLY A 1085 28.23 -22.66 -13.24
N TRP A 1086 27.37 -22.32 -12.27
CA TRP A 1086 26.36 -23.23 -11.72
C TRP A 1086 25.09 -22.51 -11.24
N GLU A 1087 23.98 -23.24 -11.16
CA GLU A 1087 22.73 -22.73 -10.54
C GLU A 1087 22.71 -22.84 -9.01
N LYS A 1088 23.48 -23.78 -8.44
CA LYS A 1088 23.65 -23.99 -6.99
C LYS A 1088 25.07 -24.49 -6.71
N PRO A 1089 25.70 -24.10 -5.58
CA PRO A 1089 27.03 -24.55 -5.23
C PRO A 1089 27.12 -26.09 -5.13
N PRO A 1090 28.21 -26.72 -5.56
CA PRO A 1090 28.36 -28.17 -5.47
C PRO A 1090 28.35 -28.66 -4.02
N ALA A 1091 27.59 -29.72 -3.75
CA ALA A 1091 27.35 -30.23 -2.41
C ALA A 1091 28.66 -30.63 -1.69
N GLY A 1092 28.84 -30.12 -0.47
CA GLY A 1092 29.98 -30.45 0.39
C GLY A 1092 31.28 -29.69 0.11
N MET A 1093 31.35 -28.85 -0.93
CA MET A 1093 32.51 -27.98 -1.15
C MET A 1093 32.57 -26.86 -0.11
N LYS A 1094 33.78 -26.53 0.36
CA LYS A 1094 34.04 -25.29 1.11
C LYS A 1094 34.67 -24.28 0.17
N LEU A 1095 33.93 -23.22 -0.11
CA LEU A 1095 34.27 -22.20 -1.10
C LEU A 1095 34.78 -20.91 -0.43
N THR A 1096 35.86 -20.34 -0.97
CA THR A 1096 36.59 -19.20 -0.42
C THR A 1096 37.07 -18.29 -1.55
N PHE A 1097 36.74 -17.00 -1.47
CA PHE A 1097 37.30 -15.97 -2.35
C PHE A 1097 38.72 -15.60 -1.92
N ARG A 1098 39.57 -15.29 -2.90
CA ARG A 1098 40.92 -14.76 -2.68
C ARG A 1098 41.12 -13.53 -3.56
N VAL A 1099 41.63 -12.45 -2.98
CA VAL A 1099 42.06 -11.26 -3.71
C VAL A 1099 43.43 -11.54 -4.32
N ASN A 1100 43.62 -11.22 -5.60
CA ASN A 1100 44.92 -11.35 -6.24
C ASN A 1100 45.90 -10.30 -5.65
N PRO A 1101 47.08 -10.66 -5.12
CA PRO A 1101 48.01 -9.68 -4.55
C PRO A 1101 48.73 -8.79 -5.59
N LYS A 1102 48.45 -8.95 -6.90
CA LYS A 1102 49.05 -8.18 -8.00
C LYS A 1102 48.11 -7.22 -8.73
N GLN A 1103 46.86 -7.08 -8.26
CA GLN A 1103 45.89 -6.14 -8.83
C GLN A 1103 45.93 -4.80 -8.08
N GLU A 1104 45.76 -3.70 -8.80
CA GLU A 1104 45.83 -2.32 -8.27
C GLU A 1104 44.44 -1.65 -8.20
N ILE A 1105 43.36 -2.41 -8.41
CA ILE A 1105 42.00 -1.92 -8.64
C ILE A 1105 41.22 -1.73 -7.33
N ILE A 1106 41.26 -2.71 -6.41
CA ILE A 1106 40.50 -2.70 -5.16
C ILE A 1106 41.44 -3.00 -3.99
N LYS A 1107 41.80 -2.00 -3.19
CA LYS A 1107 42.89 -2.13 -2.19
C LYS A 1107 42.43 -2.51 -0.78
N ASP A 1108 41.18 -2.22 -0.43
CA ASP A 1108 40.68 -2.33 0.95
C ASP A 1108 39.91 -3.63 1.24
N LEU A 1109 40.03 -4.66 0.38
CA LEU A 1109 39.43 -5.99 0.60
C LEU A 1109 40.35 -6.91 1.42
N PRO A 1110 39.80 -7.79 2.29
CA PRO A 1110 40.58 -8.86 2.93
C PRO A 1110 41.21 -9.81 1.90
N GLU A 1111 42.46 -10.24 2.13
CA GLU A 1111 43.19 -11.14 1.22
C GLU A 1111 42.40 -12.42 0.87
N THR A 1112 41.65 -12.95 1.83
CA THR A 1112 40.72 -14.07 1.63
C THR A 1112 39.45 -13.87 2.46
N PHE A 1113 38.31 -14.37 1.97
CA PHE A 1113 37.03 -14.33 2.67
C PHE A 1113 36.10 -15.47 2.19
N PRO A 1114 35.15 -15.95 3.01
CA PRO A 1114 34.31 -17.09 2.66
C PRO A 1114 33.33 -16.78 1.52
N TRP A 1115 32.77 -17.84 0.93
CA TRP A 1115 31.55 -17.76 0.13
C TRP A 1115 30.37 -17.17 0.92
N MET A 1116 29.44 -16.54 0.22
CA MET A 1116 28.32 -15.79 0.79
C MET A 1116 27.05 -16.63 0.60
N GLU A 1117 26.64 -17.35 1.64
CA GLU A 1117 25.49 -18.29 1.61
C GLU A 1117 24.13 -17.57 1.62
N ASP A 1118 24.14 -16.27 1.91
CA ASP A 1118 23.02 -15.33 2.05
C ASP A 1118 22.70 -14.54 0.77
N ALA A 1119 23.56 -14.60 -0.26
CA ALA A 1119 23.37 -13.92 -1.55
C ALA A 1119 22.82 -14.86 -2.65
N ASP A 1120 22.63 -14.37 -3.88
CA ASP A 1120 22.25 -15.23 -5.03
C ASP A 1120 23.36 -16.27 -5.29
N GLN A 1121 23.00 -17.54 -5.18
CA GLN A 1121 23.90 -18.70 -5.22
C GLN A 1121 24.32 -19.12 -6.65
N ARG A 1122 23.76 -18.47 -7.69
CA ARG A 1122 24.06 -18.74 -9.09
C ARG A 1122 25.41 -18.14 -9.49
N TRP A 1123 26.43 -18.98 -9.60
CA TRP A 1123 27.79 -18.57 -9.95
C TRP A 1123 27.91 -18.30 -11.46
N ARG A 1124 28.45 -17.13 -11.79
CA ARG A 1124 28.73 -16.68 -13.16
C ARG A 1124 30.18 -16.16 -13.23
N PRO A 1125 31.19 -17.04 -13.23
CA PRO A 1125 32.58 -16.61 -13.26
C PRO A 1125 32.90 -15.93 -14.59
N MET A 1126 33.73 -14.89 -14.55
CA MET A 1126 34.50 -14.50 -15.72
C MET A 1126 35.72 -15.42 -15.86
N ILE A 1127 36.06 -15.78 -17.10
CA ILE A 1127 37.11 -16.74 -17.43
C ILE A 1127 38.23 -16.03 -18.21
N GLY A 1128 39.49 -16.36 -17.89
CA GLY A 1128 40.69 -15.79 -18.51
C GLY A 1128 40.81 -16.14 -19.99
N SER A 1129 40.39 -15.23 -20.86
CA SER A 1129 40.30 -15.47 -22.32
C SER A 1129 40.50 -14.22 -23.18
N VAL A 1130 41.40 -13.31 -22.77
CA VAL A 1130 41.88 -12.21 -23.61
C VAL A 1130 43.14 -12.66 -24.35
N PRO A 1131 43.18 -12.69 -25.69
CA PRO A 1131 44.38 -13.06 -26.43
C PRO A 1131 45.50 -12.02 -26.28
N PRO A 1132 46.79 -12.41 -26.16
CA PRO A 1132 47.91 -11.50 -26.29
C PRO A 1132 47.87 -10.75 -27.65
N PRO A 1133 48.27 -9.46 -27.71
CA PRO A 1133 48.88 -8.65 -26.66
C PRO A 1133 47.87 -7.91 -25.75
N GLY A 1134 46.63 -8.39 -25.63
CA GLY A 1134 45.66 -7.89 -24.66
C GLY A 1134 45.98 -8.24 -23.20
N THR A 1135 45.31 -7.55 -22.29
CA THR A 1135 45.53 -7.64 -20.83
C THR A 1135 44.35 -8.36 -20.16
N TYR A 1136 44.65 -9.24 -19.21
CA TYR A 1136 43.68 -9.83 -18.29
C TYR A 1136 44.18 -9.67 -16.85
N ILE A 1137 43.38 -9.04 -15.99
CA ILE A 1137 43.70 -8.85 -14.56
C ILE A 1137 42.60 -9.51 -13.73
N PRO A 1138 42.84 -10.71 -13.17
CA PRO A 1138 41.96 -11.27 -12.15
C PRO A 1138 42.09 -10.44 -10.87
N VAL A 1139 40.96 -10.03 -10.28
CA VAL A 1139 40.92 -9.17 -9.08
C VAL A 1139 40.52 -9.98 -7.86
N VAL A 1140 39.42 -10.75 -7.97
CA VAL A 1140 38.95 -11.68 -6.94
C VAL A 1140 38.59 -13.01 -7.60
N SER A 1141 39.23 -14.09 -7.17
CA SER A 1141 39.04 -15.45 -7.69
C SER A 1141 38.34 -16.34 -6.66
N LEU A 1142 37.53 -17.29 -7.12
CA LEU A 1142 36.88 -18.29 -6.25
C LEU A 1142 37.69 -19.59 -6.19
N TYR A 1143 37.95 -20.10 -4.99
CA TYR A 1143 38.66 -21.35 -4.76
C TYR A 1143 37.89 -22.33 -3.87
N ASP A 1144 38.15 -23.63 -4.01
CA ASP A 1144 37.79 -24.64 -3.00
C ASP A 1144 38.91 -24.88 -1.97
N ASN A 1145 38.64 -25.80 -1.04
CA ASN A 1145 39.60 -26.27 -0.02
C ASN A 1145 40.71 -27.18 -0.56
N ALA A 1146 40.63 -27.67 -1.80
CA ALA A 1146 41.72 -28.39 -2.48
C ALA A 1146 42.63 -27.44 -3.28
N GLY A 1147 42.23 -26.17 -3.44
CA GLY A 1147 42.98 -25.15 -4.17
C GLY A 1147 42.62 -25.05 -5.66
N ASN A 1148 41.56 -25.71 -6.12
CA ASN A 1148 41.05 -25.54 -7.48
C ASN A 1148 40.41 -24.15 -7.64
N CYS A 1149 40.68 -23.46 -8.75
CA CYS A 1149 40.04 -22.18 -9.07
C CYS A 1149 38.78 -22.40 -9.92
N TYR A 1150 37.69 -21.73 -9.55
CA TYR A 1150 36.39 -21.74 -10.24
C TYR A 1150 36.12 -20.45 -11.02
N GLY A 1151 37.17 -19.68 -11.32
CA GLY A 1151 37.14 -18.46 -12.11
C GLY A 1151 36.97 -17.20 -11.27
N GLU A 1152 36.81 -16.07 -11.95
CA GLU A 1152 36.89 -14.75 -11.34
C GLU A 1152 35.50 -14.19 -10.99
N ALA A 1153 35.34 -13.77 -9.74
CA ALA A 1153 34.21 -12.96 -9.31
C ALA A 1153 34.36 -11.51 -9.80
N ILE A 1154 35.59 -11.00 -9.88
CA ILE A 1154 35.90 -9.67 -10.38
C ILE A 1154 37.15 -9.74 -11.25
N ALA A 1155 37.12 -9.18 -12.46
CA ALA A 1155 38.29 -9.04 -13.31
C ALA A 1155 38.19 -7.86 -14.31
N TYR A 1156 39.34 -7.38 -14.77
CA TYR A 1156 39.49 -6.39 -15.85
C TYR A 1156 40.08 -7.04 -17.11
N MET A 1157 39.62 -6.59 -18.28
CA MET A 1157 40.03 -7.06 -19.60
C MET A 1157 40.30 -5.88 -20.53
N GLU A 1158 41.35 -5.98 -21.34
CA GLU A 1158 41.67 -4.99 -22.38
C GLU A 1158 42.11 -5.69 -23.67
N TYR A 1159 41.27 -5.62 -24.69
CA TYR A 1159 41.51 -6.28 -25.96
C TYR A 1159 42.43 -5.43 -26.85
N LYS A 1160 43.40 -6.07 -27.53
CA LYS A 1160 44.23 -5.46 -28.60
C LYS A 1160 43.97 -6.09 -29.97
N THR A 1161 43.11 -7.09 -30.00
CA THR A 1161 42.73 -7.97 -31.10
C THR A 1161 41.25 -8.34 -30.95
N ASP A 1162 40.71 -9.16 -31.84
CA ASP A 1162 39.30 -9.56 -31.83
C ASP A 1162 38.87 -10.22 -30.49
N PRO A 1163 37.57 -10.09 -30.09
CA PRO A 1163 36.44 -9.58 -30.88
C PRO A 1163 36.26 -8.05 -30.89
N VAL A 1164 36.91 -7.32 -29.97
CA VAL A 1164 36.74 -5.86 -29.81
C VAL A 1164 38.08 -5.13 -29.65
N PRO A 1165 38.90 -5.01 -30.72
CA PRO A 1165 40.22 -4.36 -30.63
C PRO A 1165 40.15 -2.95 -30.03
N GLY A 1166 40.89 -2.72 -28.95
CA GLY A 1166 40.90 -1.46 -28.19
C GLY A 1166 39.91 -1.40 -27.01
N GLY A 1167 38.91 -2.28 -26.97
CA GLY A 1167 37.85 -2.27 -25.96
C GLY A 1167 38.32 -2.75 -24.58
N LYS A 1168 37.76 -2.12 -23.55
CA LYS A 1168 38.04 -2.42 -22.13
C LYS A 1168 36.77 -2.86 -21.42
N ILE A 1169 36.87 -3.87 -20.56
CA ILE A 1169 35.72 -4.42 -19.81
C ILE A 1169 36.11 -4.64 -18.36
N ILE A 1170 35.26 -4.19 -17.44
CA ILE A 1170 35.26 -4.57 -16.04
C ILE A 1170 33.99 -5.38 -15.79
N TYR A 1171 34.11 -6.54 -15.14
CA TYR A 1171 32.97 -7.32 -14.65
C TYR A 1171 33.11 -7.58 -13.16
N ALA A 1172 31.99 -7.50 -12.45
CA ALA A 1172 31.87 -7.98 -11.08
C ALA A 1172 30.59 -8.81 -10.93
N TRP A 1173 30.72 -10.04 -10.44
CA TRP A 1173 29.62 -10.95 -10.13
C TRP A 1173 28.70 -10.32 -9.07
N PRO A 1174 27.40 -10.16 -9.34
CA PRO A 1174 26.57 -9.21 -8.61
C PRO A 1174 26.32 -9.59 -7.15
N SER A 1175 26.34 -10.88 -6.81
CA SER A 1175 26.27 -11.36 -5.43
C SER A 1175 27.44 -10.89 -4.57
N LEU A 1176 28.63 -10.69 -5.15
CA LEU A 1176 29.78 -10.08 -4.48
C LEU A 1176 29.74 -8.55 -4.55
N ALA A 1177 29.45 -8.01 -5.75
CA ALA A 1177 29.48 -6.57 -5.99
C ALA A 1177 28.44 -5.79 -5.16
N ASN A 1178 27.27 -6.39 -4.93
CA ASN A 1178 26.17 -5.79 -4.16
C ASN A 1178 26.07 -6.34 -2.72
N HIS A 1179 27.02 -7.17 -2.27
CA HIS A 1179 27.00 -7.71 -0.90
C HIS A 1179 27.14 -6.60 0.14
N GLU A 1180 26.30 -6.58 1.18
CA GLU A 1180 26.25 -5.54 2.22
C GLU A 1180 27.65 -5.17 2.79
N LYS A 1181 28.39 -6.18 3.25
CA LYS A 1181 29.76 -6.06 3.76
C LYS A 1181 30.83 -5.53 2.77
N TYR A 1182 30.62 -5.62 1.45
CA TYR A 1182 31.68 -5.39 0.44
C TYR A 1182 31.35 -4.35 -0.63
N ALA A 1183 30.07 -4.04 -0.87
CA ALA A 1183 29.63 -3.13 -1.93
C ALA A 1183 30.21 -1.70 -1.79
N SER A 1184 30.33 -1.21 -0.54
CA SER A 1184 30.92 0.11 -0.21
C SER A 1184 32.42 0.22 -0.46
N ILE A 1185 33.10 -0.90 -0.73
CA ILE A 1185 34.50 -0.97 -1.15
C ILE A 1185 34.59 -1.22 -2.65
N ILE A 1186 33.90 -2.26 -3.15
CA ILE A 1186 34.01 -2.73 -4.52
C ILE A 1186 33.52 -1.67 -5.52
N ILE A 1187 32.26 -1.21 -5.39
CA ILE A 1187 31.65 -0.39 -6.44
C ILE A 1187 32.34 0.98 -6.57
N PRO A 1188 32.65 1.71 -5.48
CA PRO A 1188 33.45 2.93 -5.57
C PRO A 1188 34.84 2.71 -6.19
N ALA A 1189 35.53 1.61 -5.85
CA ALA A 1189 36.86 1.32 -6.39
C ALA A 1189 36.83 1.00 -7.89
N LEU A 1190 35.85 0.21 -8.37
CA LEU A 1190 35.68 -0.07 -9.79
C LEU A 1190 35.35 1.21 -10.59
N LEU A 1191 34.51 2.08 -10.05
CA LEU A 1191 34.18 3.38 -10.66
C LEU A 1191 35.40 4.32 -10.65
N GLU A 1192 36.15 4.38 -9.55
CA GLU A 1192 37.37 5.19 -9.47
C GLU A 1192 38.42 4.74 -10.49
N PHE A 1193 38.69 3.43 -10.56
CA PHE A 1193 39.63 2.86 -11.52
C PHE A 1193 39.19 3.17 -12.96
N ALA A 1194 37.90 3.01 -13.27
CA ALA A 1194 37.37 3.33 -14.59
C ALA A 1194 37.60 4.81 -14.97
N LEU A 1195 37.28 5.74 -14.06
CA LEU A 1195 37.42 7.18 -14.33
C LEU A 1195 38.88 7.66 -14.34
N LYS A 1196 39.77 7.06 -13.53
CA LYS A 1196 41.21 7.37 -13.53
C LYS A 1196 41.89 6.94 -14.85
N ASN A 1197 41.41 5.89 -15.50
CA ASN A 1197 41.99 5.32 -16.73
C ASN A 1197 41.39 5.90 -18.04
N ILE A 1198 40.68 7.03 -17.96
CA ILE A 1198 40.22 7.79 -19.13
C ILE A 1198 41.36 8.66 -19.68
N ASN A 1199 41.92 8.26 -20.84
CA ASN A 1199 42.77 9.12 -21.65
C ASN A 1199 41.93 9.89 -22.68
N LEU A 1200 42.04 11.23 -22.69
CA LEU A 1200 41.34 12.12 -23.62
C LEU A 1200 42.23 12.68 -24.74
N GLU A 1201 43.51 12.34 -24.77
CA GLU A 1201 44.51 12.95 -25.67
C GLU A 1201 44.59 12.25 -27.05
N LYS A 1202 43.46 11.73 -27.55
CA LYS A 1202 43.27 11.16 -28.89
C LYS A 1202 41.86 11.47 -29.42
#